data_AF-A0A150QXL2-F1
#
_entry.id   AF-A0A150QXL2-F1
#
_cell.length_a   1.000
_cell.length_b   1.000
_cell.length_c   1.000
_cell.angle_alpha   90.00
_cell.angle_beta   90.00
_cell.angle_gamma   90.00
#
_symmetry.space_group_name_H-M   'P 1'
#
loop_
_entity.id
_entity.type
_entity.pdbx_description
1 polymer ?
#
loop_
_entity_poly.entity_id
_entity_poly.type
_entity_poly.pdbx_seq_one_letter_code
_entity_poly.pdbx_strand_id
1 'polypeptide(L)'
;MSLAIGAGCSDGPDNPPPQPPPPPPQCGFAVPADGAPAASGDLRINEVMTGNDGAWVDELGETDDFIELINMGDRPLDLGQYHVGEKAGEATRLPGLTIGPGRTVLLWADDAPEQGPLHLPFKLSNSGARVLLWSASCELADRIDVPELPRSESYARLPDGTGEPSICRYATPERQNGDTCDPPEPPNLDDGIRFTPFQWPEPFPTVAGPLVISELALRPAGFVEVLNASDQAVKLDGFALRLSATSPGNALPDEGTGVLLAWPEPSTALGPGERVSVPVSAGDTVDLEASPDFEGVATLWQAGQPAPSDRVDFMAWPEGASLARVPDAAGAPRFCEAPSPDAANDGCVELAGRALPGGRARRLETAGDFAELAKGGTEVGEAGVKFVVDMAANDTVHLLGTRDWALHYTFIREQIERRRHLDRCDPTQDAEFDLGWALFSQSEYFSVEGRRYLLGTLVEHTNGTKTVEFSPGDQIIGAQMRRAFFAAMRAVPDPQAWAIRPTAARQIAELRAIEGTAPMVGPNAPYKGLTYQPLNPAEGFGTLVFVPARDLETAELGPNVIVVTDDVPNEAAFMGGLITEAFQTPLAHVNVLARGRGTPNMALRGARDNERLKGLFGKLVRLEVRASDFDLREATAQEADAYWEARKPTGDRLAPALDLSVRGVVSLDAAAYTQSDSIGSKAAGMAELYRVNSVGQYCPPDLMPLFVPPAAFAVPFSHYMDHFQASGAADLLAELEQDPEFRADPHAHAEGLAKVRARMMAHPVDPEILGEITGAIEERFGGDRVRLRSSSNTEDLATFNGAGLHTSTSGELDATSSSIEDALRTVWSSLWNTRAYDEREFGHVEQARAAMAVLVHQAWQSERAQGVAISRNALDAIRDSQYYINAQIGEASVTNPAPGVTSDEIVYTPPPRTIKADYHARSSLSRGREVLSFPEIQRLGCVLEAVHAHYRPLVDPLGENRLYAMQIEWKLMGPERRLLVKQARPYSFGALEAPGDCREF
;
A
#
# COMPACT_ATOMS: atom_id res chain seq x y z
N MET A 1 -12.80 -53.19 -28.25
CA MET A 1 -12.95 -53.72 -29.62
C MET A 1 -11.59 -54.23 -30.08
N SER A 2 -11.44 -55.55 -30.16
CA SER A 2 -10.29 -56.18 -30.83
C SER A 2 -10.37 -55.96 -32.33
N LEU A 3 -9.21 -55.86 -32.99
CA LEU A 3 -9.03 -56.39 -34.35
C LEU A 3 -7.56 -56.74 -34.56
N ALA A 4 -7.32 -58.03 -34.71
CA ALA A 4 -6.11 -58.63 -35.26
C ALA A 4 -6.36 -58.98 -36.75
N ILE A 5 -5.34 -59.59 -37.35
CA ILE A 5 -5.18 -60.19 -38.71
C ILE A 5 -4.25 -59.30 -39.57
N GLY A 6 -3.12 -59.74 -40.13
CA GLY A 6 -2.52 -61.08 -40.22
C GLY A 6 -2.07 -61.39 -41.65
N ALA A 7 -0.80 -61.81 -41.77
CA ALA A 7 -0.17 -62.67 -42.78
C ALA A 7 0.44 -62.10 -44.08
N GLY A 8 1.69 -62.53 -44.34
CA GLY A 8 2.23 -62.74 -45.69
C GLY A 8 3.76 -62.65 -45.83
N CYS A 9 4.50 -63.75 -45.64
CA CYS A 9 5.92 -63.87 -45.97
C CYS A 9 6.16 -64.26 -47.44
N SER A 10 7.27 -63.80 -48.06
CA SER A 10 8.21 -64.65 -48.84
C SER A 10 9.44 -63.87 -49.34
N ASP A 11 10.60 -64.52 -49.24
CA ASP A 11 11.96 -64.04 -49.50
C ASP A 11 12.34 -63.93 -50.99
N GLY A 12 13.28 -63.03 -51.30
CA GLY A 12 14.07 -62.95 -52.54
C GLY A 12 15.11 -61.80 -52.51
N PRO A 13 16.30 -61.92 -53.13
CA PRO A 13 17.59 -61.73 -52.44
C PRO A 13 18.32 -60.39 -52.65
N ASP A 14 19.23 -60.12 -51.69
CA ASP A 14 20.41 -59.23 -51.70
C ASP A 14 20.23 -57.76 -52.10
N ASN A 15 19.89 -56.93 -51.11
CA ASN A 15 20.48 -55.60 -50.95
C ASN A 15 21.06 -55.49 -49.53
N PRO A 16 22.29 -54.98 -49.35
CA PRO A 16 22.83 -54.76 -48.02
C PRO A 16 21.92 -53.80 -47.23
N PRO A 17 21.71 -54.03 -45.92
CA PRO A 17 20.89 -53.13 -45.12
C PRO A 17 21.45 -51.71 -45.19
N PRO A 18 20.59 -50.68 -45.26
CA PRO A 18 21.05 -49.30 -45.21
C PRO A 18 21.91 -49.13 -43.96
N GLN A 19 23.10 -48.55 -44.13
CA GLN A 19 23.96 -48.25 -43.00
C GLN A 19 23.16 -47.44 -41.98
N PRO A 20 23.24 -47.77 -40.68
CA PRO A 20 22.65 -46.92 -39.66
C PRO A 20 23.19 -45.50 -39.86
N PRO A 21 22.36 -44.46 -39.73
CA PRO A 21 22.85 -43.10 -39.82
C PRO A 21 24.04 -42.96 -38.86
N PRO A 22 25.10 -42.24 -39.26
CA PRO A 22 26.22 -42.00 -38.36
C PRO A 22 25.67 -41.46 -37.04
N PRO A 23 26.20 -41.91 -35.89
CA PRO A 23 25.80 -41.31 -34.62
C PRO A 23 25.99 -39.80 -34.72
N PRO A 24 25.07 -38.99 -34.16
CA PRO A 24 25.25 -37.56 -34.15
C PRO A 24 26.65 -37.23 -33.62
N PRO A 25 27.37 -36.27 -34.24
CA PRO A 25 28.70 -35.91 -33.78
C PRO A 25 28.62 -35.58 -32.29
N GLN A 26 29.41 -36.27 -31.48
CA GLN A 26 29.58 -35.90 -30.07
C GLN A 26 30.25 -34.52 -30.06
N CYS A 27 29.50 -33.48 -29.70
CA CYS A 27 30.04 -32.15 -29.52
C CYS A 27 31.15 -32.20 -28.46
N GLY A 28 32.35 -31.77 -28.81
CA GLY A 28 33.45 -31.63 -27.84
C GLY A 28 33.34 -30.38 -26.96
N PHE A 29 32.33 -29.54 -27.19
CA PHE A 29 32.05 -28.26 -26.51
C PHE A 29 33.30 -27.42 -26.26
N ALA A 30 34.20 -27.39 -27.24
CA ALA A 30 35.47 -26.69 -27.14
C ALA A 30 35.23 -25.17 -27.26
N VAL A 31 36.00 -24.39 -26.48
CA VAL A 31 36.07 -22.94 -26.61
C VAL A 31 37.29 -22.62 -27.49
N PRO A 32 37.17 -21.86 -28.60
CA PRO A 32 38.29 -21.53 -29.49
C PRO A 32 39.45 -20.84 -28.76
N ALA A 33 40.69 -20.97 -29.24
CA ALA A 33 41.89 -20.38 -28.63
C ALA A 33 41.82 -18.85 -28.47
N ASP A 34 41.02 -18.20 -29.32
CA ASP A 34 40.82 -16.76 -29.39
C ASP A 34 39.61 -16.30 -28.55
N GLY A 35 38.80 -17.24 -28.03
CA GLY A 35 37.64 -17.00 -27.17
C GLY A 35 36.47 -16.21 -27.80
N ALA A 36 36.57 -15.80 -29.07
CA ALA A 36 35.52 -15.04 -29.75
C ALA A 36 34.34 -15.94 -30.18
N PRO A 37 33.08 -15.54 -29.93
CA PRO A 37 31.92 -16.27 -30.43
C PRO A 37 31.86 -16.26 -31.97
N ALA A 38 31.21 -17.26 -32.57
CA ALA A 38 31.01 -17.32 -34.01
C ALA A 38 30.24 -16.08 -34.50
N ALA A 39 30.59 -15.58 -35.69
CA ALA A 39 29.93 -14.42 -36.29
C ALA A 39 28.43 -14.73 -36.54
N SER A 40 27.57 -14.16 -35.70
CA SER A 40 26.10 -14.18 -35.75
C SER A 40 25.40 -15.53 -35.55
N GLY A 41 25.52 -16.14 -34.36
CA GLY A 41 24.47 -17.07 -33.93
C GLY A 41 23.12 -16.35 -33.82
N ASP A 42 22.07 -16.91 -34.43
CA ASP A 42 20.70 -16.36 -34.35
C ASP A 42 20.14 -16.40 -32.91
N LEU A 43 20.64 -17.28 -32.05
CA LEU A 43 20.32 -17.32 -30.62
C LEU A 43 21.45 -16.67 -29.82
N ARG A 44 21.11 -15.73 -28.95
CA ARG A 44 22.06 -14.92 -28.17
C ARG A 44 21.69 -14.93 -26.70
N ILE A 45 22.70 -14.77 -25.83
CA ILE A 45 22.48 -14.53 -24.40
C ILE A 45 22.12 -13.06 -24.24
N ASN A 46 20.94 -12.78 -23.68
CA ASN A 46 20.36 -11.44 -23.59
C ASN A 46 20.59 -10.80 -22.22
N GLU A 47 20.31 -11.55 -21.15
CA GLU A 47 20.38 -11.09 -19.76
C GLU A 47 20.76 -12.28 -18.86
N VAL A 48 21.58 -12.02 -17.83
CA VAL A 48 21.97 -13.03 -16.83
C VAL A 48 21.87 -12.43 -15.44
N MET A 49 21.32 -13.16 -14.48
CA MET A 49 21.30 -12.77 -13.07
C MET A 49 21.93 -13.85 -12.21
N THR A 50 22.92 -13.44 -11.40
CA THR A 50 23.61 -14.28 -10.42
C THR A 50 23.34 -13.70 -9.04
N GLY A 51 22.48 -14.33 -8.25
CA GLY A 51 22.02 -13.84 -6.96
C GLY A 51 20.65 -13.15 -7.03
N ASN A 52 19.68 -13.79 -7.69
CA ASN A 52 18.29 -13.32 -7.68
C ASN A 52 17.69 -13.40 -6.26
N ASP A 53 17.24 -12.27 -5.74
CA ASP A 53 16.59 -12.15 -4.43
C ASP A 53 15.24 -11.42 -4.62
N GLY A 54 14.48 -11.88 -5.61
CA GLY A 54 13.13 -11.40 -5.88
C GLY A 54 12.99 -10.39 -7.02
N ALA A 55 13.98 -10.25 -7.91
CA ALA A 55 13.84 -9.48 -9.15
C ALA A 55 12.89 -10.15 -10.13
N TRP A 56 12.88 -11.49 -10.12
CA TRP A 56 11.91 -12.32 -10.83
C TRP A 56 11.67 -13.61 -10.07
N VAL A 57 10.61 -14.33 -10.46
CA VAL A 57 10.27 -15.64 -9.90
C VAL A 57 9.93 -16.64 -11.00
N ASP A 58 10.24 -17.90 -10.74
CA ASP A 58 9.91 -19.03 -11.60
C ASP A 58 8.42 -19.43 -11.51
N GLU A 59 8.06 -20.52 -12.20
CA GLU A 59 6.73 -21.10 -12.15
C GLU A 59 6.31 -21.63 -10.76
N LEU A 60 7.27 -21.88 -9.86
CA LEU A 60 7.03 -22.37 -8.51
C LEU A 60 6.98 -21.25 -7.46
N GLY A 61 7.51 -20.06 -7.77
CA GLY A 61 7.66 -18.91 -6.88
C GLY A 61 9.06 -18.74 -6.31
N GLU A 62 10.05 -19.48 -6.78
CA GLU A 62 11.44 -19.46 -6.34
C GLU A 62 12.20 -18.31 -7.03
N THR A 63 13.18 -17.75 -6.34
CA THR A 63 14.01 -16.63 -6.84
C THR A 63 15.35 -17.14 -7.31
N ASP A 64 15.35 -18.03 -8.31
CA ASP A 64 16.59 -18.62 -8.81
C ASP A 64 17.34 -17.72 -9.79
N ASP A 65 18.63 -18.01 -9.94
CA ASP A 65 19.47 -17.41 -10.97
C ASP A 65 18.90 -17.73 -12.35
N PHE A 66 19.03 -16.80 -13.29
CA PHE A 66 18.48 -17.03 -14.63
C PHE A 66 19.40 -16.60 -15.75
N ILE A 67 19.19 -17.23 -16.90
CA ILE A 67 19.79 -16.91 -18.19
C ILE A 67 18.63 -16.65 -19.15
N GLU A 68 18.53 -15.43 -19.67
CA GLU A 68 17.61 -15.10 -20.74
C GLU A 68 18.32 -15.23 -22.10
N LEU A 69 17.67 -15.93 -23.04
CA LEU A 69 18.12 -16.07 -24.41
C LEU A 69 17.16 -15.36 -25.37
N ILE A 70 17.68 -14.75 -26.43
CA ILE A 70 16.90 -14.08 -27.47
C ILE A 70 17.18 -14.62 -28.87
N ASN A 71 16.13 -14.83 -29.67
CA ASN A 71 16.24 -15.11 -31.09
C ASN A 71 16.38 -13.82 -31.92
N MET A 72 17.59 -13.52 -32.36
CA MET A 72 17.95 -12.42 -33.26
C MET A 72 17.78 -12.75 -34.75
N GLY A 73 17.44 -14.00 -35.09
CA GLY A 73 17.20 -14.45 -36.46
C GLY A 73 15.83 -14.02 -37.01
N ASP A 74 15.60 -14.22 -38.30
CA ASP A 74 14.35 -13.89 -39.00
C ASP A 74 13.34 -15.05 -39.04
N ARG A 75 13.69 -16.19 -38.43
CA ARG A 75 12.87 -17.42 -38.40
C ARG A 75 12.74 -18.00 -37.00
N PRO A 76 11.71 -18.81 -36.74
CA PRO A 76 11.62 -19.57 -35.50
C PRO A 76 12.81 -20.54 -35.33
N LEU A 77 13.38 -20.59 -34.12
CA LEU A 77 14.47 -21.50 -33.75
C LEU A 77 13.96 -22.58 -32.80
N ASP A 78 14.46 -23.80 -32.96
CA ASP A 78 14.25 -24.89 -31.99
C ASP A 78 15.42 -24.91 -30.99
N LEU A 79 15.12 -24.53 -29.75
CA LEU A 79 16.08 -24.51 -28.65
C LEU A 79 16.71 -25.88 -28.42
N GLY A 80 16.02 -26.97 -28.73
CA GLY A 80 16.50 -28.33 -28.54
C GLY A 80 17.75 -28.67 -29.36
N GLN A 81 18.20 -27.78 -30.23
CA GLN A 81 19.45 -27.92 -30.99
C GLN A 81 20.64 -27.22 -30.34
N TYR A 82 20.41 -26.41 -29.30
CA TYR A 82 21.43 -25.62 -28.62
C TYR A 82 21.82 -26.25 -27.28
N HIS A 83 23.00 -25.87 -26.79
CA HIS A 83 23.52 -26.30 -25.49
C HIS A 83 24.04 -25.09 -24.71
N VAL A 84 23.89 -25.10 -23.38
CA VAL A 84 24.35 -24.04 -22.48
C VAL A 84 25.20 -24.64 -21.35
N GLY A 85 26.19 -23.90 -20.86
CA GLY A 85 27.00 -24.33 -19.71
C GLY A 85 28.01 -23.29 -19.25
N GLU A 86 28.70 -23.57 -18.15
CA GLU A 86 29.70 -22.65 -17.58
C GLU A 86 31.15 -22.96 -17.98
N LYS A 87 31.42 -24.21 -18.37
CA LYS A 87 32.79 -24.71 -18.62
C LYS A 87 32.85 -25.51 -19.91
N ALA A 88 34.02 -25.50 -20.54
CA ALA A 88 34.27 -26.33 -21.72
C ALA A 88 34.13 -27.82 -21.37
N GLY A 89 33.38 -28.57 -22.17
CA GLY A 89 33.11 -30.00 -21.94
C GLY A 89 31.95 -30.30 -21.00
N GLU A 90 31.38 -29.30 -20.33
CA GLU A 90 30.21 -29.41 -19.44
C GLU A 90 29.09 -28.50 -19.97
N ALA A 91 28.25 -29.04 -20.88
CA ALA A 91 27.13 -28.31 -21.46
C ALA A 91 25.85 -29.16 -21.45
N THR A 92 24.74 -28.52 -21.09
CA THR A 92 23.40 -29.11 -21.05
C THR A 92 22.64 -28.77 -22.31
N ARG A 93 22.00 -29.78 -22.91
CA ARG A 93 21.11 -29.58 -24.05
C ARG A 93 19.85 -28.82 -23.61
N LEU A 94 19.51 -27.76 -24.32
CA LEU A 94 18.30 -26.97 -24.05
C LEU A 94 17.03 -27.76 -24.40
N PRO A 95 15.85 -27.39 -23.85
CA PRO A 95 14.59 -28.07 -24.13
C PRO A 95 14.15 -27.88 -25.58
N GLY A 96 13.39 -28.85 -26.12
CA GLY A 96 12.78 -28.76 -27.45
C GLY A 96 11.61 -27.77 -27.51
N LEU A 97 11.92 -26.47 -27.39
CA LEU A 97 10.97 -25.36 -27.44
C LEU A 97 11.26 -24.49 -28.66
N THR A 98 10.22 -24.11 -29.40
CA THR A 98 10.35 -23.20 -30.55
C THR A 98 10.17 -21.76 -30.12
N ILE A 99 11.16 -20.90 -30.40
CA ILE A 99 11.11 -19.46 -30.13
C ILE A 99 11.04 -18.67 -31.44
N GLY A 100 10.07 -17.77 -31.56
CA GLY A 100 9.90 -16.91 -32.73
C GLY A 100 10.96 -15.81 -32.84
N PRO A 101 11.11 -15.15 -34.00
CA PRO A 101 11.97 -13.98 -34.17
C PRO A 101 11.70 -12.88 -33.14
N GLY A 102 12.75 -12.34 -32.52
CA GLY A 102 12.67 -11.28 -31.50
C GLY A 102 12.01 -11.71 -30.18
N ARG A 103 11.78 -13.02 -29.97
CA ARG A 103 11.23 -13.54 -28.72
C ARG A 103 12.34 -14.02 -27.80
N THR A 104 12.14 -13.83 -26.51
CA THR A 104 13.03 -14.32 -25.46
C THR A 104 12.49 -15.59 -24.81
N VAL A 105 13.39 -16.31 -24.12
CA VAL A 105 13.10 -17.42 -23.21
C VAL A 105 13.99 -17.26 -21.98
N LEU A 106 13.44 -17.56 -20.81
CA LEU A 106 14.17 -17.53 -19.56
C LEU A 106 14.42 -18.97 -19.09
N LEU A 107 15.65 -19.24 -18.68
CA LEU A 107 16.11 -20.53 -18.16
C LEU A 107 16.63 -20.34 -16.75
N TRP A 108 16.20 -21.19 -15.81
CA TRP A 108 16.56 -21.13 -14.40
C TRP A 108 17.81 -21.97 -14.15
N ALA A 109 18.86 -21.36 -13.60
CA ALA A 109 20.11 -22.01 -13.24
C ALA A 109 20.09 -22.34 -11.75
N ASP A 110 19.38 -23.41 -11.40
CA ASP A 110 18.98 -23.75 -10.04
C ASP A 110 19.40 -25.16 -9.57
N ASP A 111 20.03 -25.95 -10.44
CA ASP A 111 20.38 -27.36 -10.18
C ASP A 111 19.16 -28.24 -9.86
N ALA A 112 17.97 -27.89 -10.38
CA ALA A 112 16.73 -28.64 -10.16
C ALA A 112 15.99 -28.97 -11.48
N PRO A 113 16.63 -29.69 -12.42
CA PRO A 113 16.04 -30.01 -13.74
C PRO A 113 14.75 -30.84 -13.66
N GLU A 114 14.44 -31.46 -12.53
CA GLU A 114 13.18 -32.14 -12.27
C GLU A 114 11.97 -31.20 -12.15
N GLN A 115 12.18 -29.91 -11.91
CA GLN A 115 11.10 -28.92 -11.78
C GLN A 115 10.45 -28.59 -13.13
N GLY A 116 11.21 -28.66 -14.22
CA GLY A 116 10.66 -28.42 -15.54
C GLY A 116 11.71 -28.29 -16.65
N PRO A 117 11.26 -28.19 -17.92
CA PRO A 117 12.16 -28.07 -19.08
C PRO A 117 12.96 -26.76 -19.11
N LEU A 118 12.58 -25.75 -18.32
CA LEU A 118 13.28 -24.47 -18.23
C LEU A 118 14.36 -24.45 -17.14
N HIS A 119 14.47 -25.49 -16.31
CA HIS A 119 15.40 -25.59 -15.20
C HIS A 119 16.67 -26.34 -15.60
N LEU A 120 17.83 -25.80 -15.22
CA LEU A 120 19.15 -26.26 -15.63
C LEU A 120 19.84 -27.03 -14.48
N PRO A 121 20.63 -28.06 -14.79
CA PRO A 121 21.30 -28.91 -13.79
C PRO A 121 22.59 -28.27 -13.22
N PHE A 122 22.59 -26.95 -13.04
CA PHE A 122 23.70 -26.20 -12.46
C PHE A 122 23.22 -24.84 -11.94
N LYS A 123 23.95 -24.26 -10.98
CA LYS A 123 23.78 -22.89 -10.48
C LYS A 123 24.88 -21.96 -11.00
N LEU A 124 24.60 -20.66 -11.03
CA LEU A 124 25.62 -19.66 -11.34
C LEU A 124 26.35 -19.22 -10.07
N SER A 125 27.61 -18.83 -10.21
CA SER A 125 28.39 -18.32 -9.09
C SER A 125 28.15 -16.82 -8.87
N ASN A 126 27.80 -16.43 -7.63
CA ASN A 126 27.63 -15.03 -7.24
C ASN A 126 28.93 -14.21 -7.28
N SER A 127 30.10 -14.85 -7.27
CA SER A 127 31.39 -14.17 -7.43
C SER A 127 31.74 -13.85 -8.89
N GLY A 128 30.76 -13.94 -9.80
CA GLY A 128 30.92 -13.89 -11.24
C GLY A 128 30.86 -15.28 -11.87
N ALA A 129 30.33 -15.32 -13.10
CA ALA A 129 30.03 -16.53 -13.85
C ALA A 129 30.44 -16.39 -15.32
N ARG A 130 30.62 -17.51 -16.01
CA ARG A 130 30.83 -17.53 -17.46
C ARG A 130 29.71 -18.32 -18.07
N VAL A 131 28.91 -17.72 -18.96
CA VAL A 131 27.84 -18.45 -19.66
C VAL A 131 28.24 -18.63 -21.12
N LEU A 132 28.22 -19.88 -21.58
CA LEU A 132 28.60 -20.29 -22.93
C LEU A 132 27.39 -20.93 -23.62
N LEU A 133 27.11 -20.49 -24.85
CA LEU A 133 26.02 -21.01 -25.67
C LEU A 133 26.61 -21.63 -26.94
N TRP A 134 26.24 -22.89 -27.24
CA TRP A 134 26.66 -23.59 -28.45
C TRP A 134 25.47 -23.87 -29.39
N SER A 135 25.73 -23.78 -30.69
CA SER A 135 24.77 -24.00 -31.78
C SER A 135 24.48 -25.48 -32.05
N ALA A 136 23.51 -25.71 -32.94
CA ALA A 136 23.22 -27.02 -33.54
C ALA A 136 24.42 -27.70 -34.22
N SER A 137 25.38 -26.92 -34.72
CA SER A 137 26.62 -27.39 -35.33
C SER A 137 27.75 -27.65 -34.32
N CYS A 138 27.46 -27.55 -33.01
CA CYS A 138 28.44 -27.61 -31.91
C CYS A 138 29.47 -26.45 -31.93
N GLU A 139 29.17 -25.33 -32.57
CA GLU A 139 30.03 -24.14 -32.60
C GLU A 139 29.62 -23.18 -31.48
N LEU A 140 30.57 -22.43 -30.91
CA LEU A 140 30.26 -21.42 -29.88
C LEU A 140 29.44 -20.30 -30.51
N ALA A 141 28.15 -20.22 -30.18
CA ALA A 141 27.18 -19.27 -30.71
C ALA A 141 27.24 -17.92 -29.99
N ASP A 142 27.35 -17.92 -28.66
CA ASP A 142 27.51 -16.72 -27.85
C ASP A 142 28.27 -17.03 -26.55
N ARG A 143 28.84 -15.99 -25.94
CA ARG A 143 29.54 -16.04 -24.66
C ARG A 143 29.38 -14.74 -23.91
N ILE A 144 29.14 -14.84 -22.61
CA ILE A 144 29.16 -13.70 -21.69
C ILE A 144 29.98 -14.05 -20.45
N ASP A 145 30.93 -13.18 -20.10
CA ASP A 145 31.67 -13.23 -18.83
C ASP A 145 30.97 -12.25 -17.88
N VAL A 146 30.24 -12.78 -16.90
CA VAL A 146 29.45 -12.03 -15.92
C VAL A 146 30.36 -11.66 -14.74
N PRO A 147 30.50 -10.37 -14.39
CA PRO A 147 31.24 -9.96 -13.19
C PRO A 147 30.49 -10.39 -11.92
N GLU A 148 31.09 -10.17 -10.74
CA GLU A 148 30.31 -10.21 -9.49
C GLU A 148 29.20 -9.16 -9.55
N LEU A 149 27.97 -9.61 -9.32
CA LEU A 149 26.78 -8.76 -9.36
C LEU A 149 26.28 -8.47 -7.94
N PRO A 150 25.83 -7.25 -7.64
CA PRO A 150 24.99 -7.01 -6.48
C PRO A 150 23.71 -7.87 -6.55
N ARG A 151 23.11 -8.15 -5.38
CA ARG A 151 21.87 -8.96 -5.31
C ARG A 151 20.76 -8.32 -6.15
N SER A 152 20.02 -9.17 -6.87
CA SER A 152 18.88 -8.76 -7.71
C SER A 152 19.21 -7.77 -8.84
N GLU A 153 20.49 -7.60 -9.17
CA GLU A 153 20.93 -6.88 -10.38
C GLU A 153 21.29 -7.89 -11.48
N SER A 154 21.08 -7.50 -12.73
CA SER A 154 21.35 -8.35 -13.89
C SER A 154 22.49 -7.83 -14.74
N TYR A 155 23.04 -8.68 -15.59
CA TYR A 155 24.01 -8.33 -16.61
C TYR A 155 23.36 -8.49 -17.98
N ALA A 156 22.96 -7.36 -18.56
CA ALA A 156 22.05 -7.30 -19.70
C ALA A 156 22.70 -6.64 -20.92
N ARG A 157 22.39 -7.15 -22.13
CA ARG A 157 22.76 -6.51 -23.39
C ARG A 157 21.81 -5.36 -23.72
N LEU A 158 22.35 -4.17 -23.95
CA LEU A 158 21.59 -2.96 -24.28
C LEU A 158 22.05 -2.39 -25.62
N PRO A 159 21.27 -2.47 -26.71
CA PRO A 159 19.95 -3.12 -26.85
C PRO A 159 20.01 -4.64 -26.91
N ASP A 160 18.83 -5.28 -26.82
CA ASP A 160 18.67 -6.74 -26.82
C ASP A 160 19.56 -7.44 -27.85
N GLY A 161 20.27 -8.48 -27.40
CA GLY A 161 21.10 -9.38 -28.21
C GLY A 161 22.31 -8.75 -28.91
N THR A 162 22.41 -7.42 -28.98
CA THR A 162 23.37 -6.68 -29.83
C THR A 162 24.30 -5.76 -29.04
N GLY A 163 23.81 -5.21 -27.92
CA GLY A 163 24.57 -4.35 -27.04
C GLY A 163 25.76 -5.01 -26.35
N GLU A 164 26.71 -4.17 -25.94
CA GLU A 164 27.70 -4.57 -24.94
C GLU A 164 26.97 -4.81 -23.61
N PRO A 165 27.21 -5.96 -22.94
CA PRO A 165 26.54 -6.23 -21.68
C PRO A 165 26.96 -5.24 -20.60
N SER A 166 26.02 -4.81 -19.77
CA SER A 166 26.24 -3.89 -18.65
C SER A 166 25.51 -4.38 -17.41
N ILE A 167 26.03 -4.02 -16.22
CA ILE A 167 25.33 -4.28 -14.96
C ILE A 167 24.13 -3.35 -14.91
N CYS A 168 22.93 -3.92 -14.84
CA CYS A 168 21.67 -3.23 -14.74
C CYS A 168 21.03 -3.49 -13.38
N ARG A 169 20.76 -2.40 -12.67
CA ARG A 169 20.04 -2.42 -11.39
C ARG A 169 18.62 -2.98 -11.54
N TYR A 170 17.97 -2.65 -12.66
CA TYR A 170 16.61 -3.07 -12.95
C TYR A 170 16.63 -4.19 -13.98
N ALA A 171 16.33 -5.41 -13.53
CA ALA A 171 16.24 -6.55 -14.42
C ALA A 171 15.02 -6.44 -15.36
N THR A 172 15.17 -6.94 -16.57
CA THR A 172 14.14 -6.89 -17.64
C THR A 172 13.70 -8.26 -18.15
N PRO A 173 13.53 -9.28 -17.28
CA PRO A 173 13.17 -10.61 -17.73
C PRO A 173 11.82 -10.60 -18.45
N GLU A 174 11.76 -11.33 -19.58
CA GLU A 174 10.62 -11.39 -20.49
C GLU A 174 10.23 -10.03 -21.13
N ARG A 175 11.06 -8.99 -20.98
CA ARG A 175 10.87 -7.65 -21.54
C ARG A 175 12.05 -7.27 -22.42
N GLN A 176 11.92 -6.17 -23.16
CA GLN A 176 13.05 -5.58 -23.87
C GLN A 176 13.93 -4.82 -22.87
N ASN A 177 15.24 -4.99 -22.96
CA ASN A 177 16.20 -4.30 -22.10
C ASN A 177 16.33 -2.81 -22.47
N GLY A 178 16.03 -2.44 -23.72
CA GLY A 178 16.10 -1.05 -24.21
C GLY A 178 17.53 -0.55 -24.46
N ASP A 179 17.69 0.76 -24.62
CA ASP A 179 18.99 1.38 -24.92
C ASP A 179 19.83 1.70 -23.66
N THR A 180 19.22 1.70 -22.46
CA THR A 180 19.81 2.10 -21.17
C THR A 180 19.29 1.23 -20.03
N CYS A 181 20.06 1.08 -18.93
CA CYS A 181 19.59 0.42 -17.69
C CYS A 181 18.66 1.33 -16.85
N ASP A 182 17.86 2.18 -17.48
CA ASP A 182 16.99 3.10 -16.75
C ASP A 182 15.91 2.32 -15.97
N PRO A 183 15.39 2.86 -14.85
CA PRO A 183 14.25 2.26 -14.17
C PRO A 183 13.14 1.94 -15.18
N PRO A 184 12.48 0.77 -15.07
CA PRO A 184 11.32 0.49 -15.90
C PRO A 184 10.36 1.67 -15.75
N GLU A 185 9.77 2.12 -16.85
CA GLU A 185 8.72 3.14 -16.76
C GLU A 185 7.76 2.66 -15.67
N PRO A 186 7.60 3.43 -14.58
CA PRO A 186 6.83 2.96 -13.45
C PRO A 186 5.48 2.55 -14.02
N PRO A 187 4.97 1.35 -13.73
CA PRO A 187 3.78 0.83 -14.37
C PRO A 187 2.76 1.95 -14.30
N ASN A 188 2.43 2.49 -15.48
CA ASN A 188 1.36 3.46 -15.55
C ASN A 188 0.21 2.68 -14.95
N LEU A 189 -0.46 3.26 -13.96
CA LEU A 189 -1.72 2.72 -13.48
C LEU A 189 -2.74 3.00 -14.59
N ASP A 190 -2.46 2.42 -15.76
CA ASP A 190 -3.23 2.55 -16.95
C ASP A 190 -4.51 1.83 -16.59
N ASP A 191 -5.59 2.58 -16.64
CA ASP A 191 -6.91 2.00 -16.52
C ASP A 191 -7.10 1.14 -17.78
N GLY A 192 -6.69 -0.13 -17.68
CA GLY A 192 -7.07 -1.18 -18.63
C GLY A 192 -8.60 -1.33 -18.73
N ILE A 193 -9.32 -0.68 -17.81
CA ILE A 193 -10.77 -0.55 -17.77
C ILE A 193 -11.17 0.85 -18.23
N ARG A 194 -11.56 0.96 -19.50
CA ARG A 194 -12.19 2.19 -20.05
C ARG A 194 -13.68 1.98 -20.24
N PHE A 195 -14.49 2.95 -19.83
CA PHE A 195 -15.95 2.95 -20.02
C PHE A 195 -16.34 3.79 -21.24
N THR A 196 -17.51 3.50 -21.82
CA THR A 196 -18.09 4.30 -22.91
C THR A 196 -18.37 5.74 -22.43
N PRO A 197 -17.97 6.80 -23.18
CA PRO A 197 -18.21 8.18 -22.79
C PRO A 197 -19.71 8.50 -22.60
N PHE A 198 -20.01 9.34 -21.62
CA PHE A 198 -21.35 9.84 -21.33
C PHE A 198 -21.52 11.27 -21.86
N GLN A 199 -22.71 11.58 -22.38
CA GLN A 199 -23.09 12.94 -22.77
C GLN A 199 -24.09 13.48 -21.75
N TRP A 200 -23.74 14.59 -21.11
CA TRP A 200 -24.62 15.27 -20.17
C TRP A 200 -25.83 15.87 -20.88
N PRO A 201 -27.04 15.78 -20.28
CA PRO A 201 -28.16 16.61 -20.71
C PRO A 201 -27.87 18.07 -20.35
N GLU A 202 -28.10 18.99 -21.28
CA GLU A 202 -27.96 20.43 -21.06
C GLU A 202 -29.34 21.13 -21.15
N PRO A 203 -29.78 21.87 -20.12
CA PRO A 203 -29.15 22.06 -18.81
C PRO A 203 -29.43 20.89 -17.83
N PHE A 204 -28.50 20.66 -16.89
CA PHE A 204 -28.68 19.76 -15.75
C PHE A 204 -28.47 20.50 -14.42
N PRO A 205 -29.37 20.34 -13.42
CA PRO A 205 -30.67 19.67 -13.52
C PRO A 205 -31.62 20.43 -14.44
N THR A 206 -32.47 19.72 -15.18
CA THR A 206 -33.47 20.34 -16.05
C THR A 206 -34.60 20.94 -15.21
N VAL A 207 -34.92 22.22 -15.43
CA VAL A 207 -36.09 22.88 -14.83
C VAL A 207 -37.36 22.36 -15.52
N ALA A 208 -38.39 22.01 -14.75
CA ALA A 208 -39.60 21.39 -15.28
C ALA A 208 -40.62 22.39 -15.86
N GLY A 209 -40.71 23.60 -15.30
CA GLY A 209 -41.69 24.61 -15.71
C GLY A 209 -41.08 25.90 -16.29
N PRO A 210 -41.92 26.79 -16.81
CA PRO A 210 -41.48 28.00 -17.51
C PRO A 210 -41.01 29.13 -16.57
N LEU A 211 -41.27 28.98 -15.26
CA LEU A 211 -40.85 29.90 -14.21
C LEU A 211 -39.81 29.22 -13.30
N VAL A 212 -38.75 29.95 -12.97
CA VAL A 212 -37.67 29.52 -12.07
C VAL A 212 -37.56 30.45 -10.87
N ILE A 213 -37.17 29.90 -9.72
CA ILE A 213 -36.77 30.69 -8.56
C ILE A 213 -35.32 31.14 -8.82
N SER A 214 -35.11 32.44 -9.05
CA SER A 214 -33.83 33.02 -9.43
C SER A 214 -32.99 33.44 -8.21
N GLU A 215 -33.61 34.04 -7.21
CA GLU A 215 -32.93 34.55 -6.02
C GLU A 215 -33.84 34.49 -4.78
N LEU A 216 -33.25 34.24 -3.62
CA LEU A 216 -33.94 34.22 -2.34
C LEU A 216 -33.16 35.05 -1.30
N ALA A 217 -33.83 35.96 -0.61
CA ALA A 217 -33.30 36.69 0.53
C ALA A 217 -34.21 36.47 1.74
N LEU A 218 -33.84 35.51 2.61
CA LEU A 218 -34.72 35.00 3.68
C LEU A 218 -34.26 35.36 5.09
N ARG A 219 -33.01 35.82 5.27
CA ARG A 219 -32.48 36.15 6.60
C ARG A 219 -31.59 37.42 6.59
N PRO A 220 -32.12 38.59 6.99
CA PRO A 220 -33.51 38.82 7.41
C PRO A 220 -34.51 38.62 6.26
N ALA A 221 -35.77 38.36 6.60
CA ALA A 221 -36.85 38.14 5.62
C ALA A 221 -36.95 39.33 4.64
N GLY A 222 -36.80 39.05 3.35
CA GLY A 222 -36.80 40.03 2.27
C GLY A 222 -37.71 39.63 1.12
N PHE A 223 -37.26 38.74 0.25
CA PHE A 223 -38.01 38.35 -0.95
C PHE A 223 -37.65 36.95 -1.48
N VAL A 224 -38.50 36.42 -2.34
CA VAL A 224 -38.19 35.34 -3.29
C VAL A 224 -38.47 35.87 -4.69
N GLU A 225 -37.46 35.83 -5.55
CA GLU A 225 -37.57 36.28 -6.93
C GLU A 225 -37.87 35.10 -7.85
N VAL A 226 -38.81 35.33 -8.78
CA VAL A 226 -39.21 34.37 -9.81
C VAL A 226 -38.97 34.97 -11.18
N LEU A 227 -38.24 34.26 -12.03
CA LEU A 227 -37.89 34.63 -13.39
C LEU A 227 -38.65 33.76 -14.40
N ASN A 228 -39.14 34.36 -15.48
CA ASN A 228 -39.63 33.61 -16.64
C ASN A 228 -38.46 33.19 -17.54
N ALA A 229 -38.10 31.92 -17.46
CA ALA A 229 -37.02 31.30 -18.24
C ALA A 229 -37.48 30.77 -19.61
N SER A 230 -38.78 30.91 -19.95
CA SER A 230 -39.34 30.46 -21.22
C SER A 230 -39.33 31.54 -22.30
N ASP A 231 -39.61 31.14 -23.54
CA ASP A 231 -39.75 32.03 -24.70
C ASP A 231 -41.18 32.60 -24.86
N GLN A 232 -42.11 32.26 -23.96
CA GLN A 232 -43.49 32.72 -23.96
C GLN A 232 -43.81 33.56 -22.73
N ALA A 233 -44.83 34.41 -22.82
CA ALA A 233 -45.35 35.11 -21.65
C ALA A 233 -46.12 34.12 -20.73
N VAL A 234 -45.89 34.20 -19.42
CA VAL A 234 -46.46 33.27 -18.42
C VAL A 234 -47.28 34.03 -17.39
N LYS A 235 -48.53 33.62 -17.16
CA LYS A 235 -49.39 34.18 -16.11
C LYS A 235 -49.10 33.56 -14.75
N LEU A 236 -49.11 34.38 -13.71
CA LEU A 236 -48.83 33.94 -12.33
C LEU A 236 -50.03 33.28 -11.63
N ASP A 237 -51.27 33.54 -12.08
CA ASP A 237 -52.51 33.01 -11.48
C ASP A 237 -52.63 31.47 -11.47
N GLY A 238 -51.83 30.79 -12.28
CA GLY A 238 -51.70 29.32 -12.31
C GLY A 238 -50.59 28.75 -11.43
N PHE A 239 -49.88 29.57 -10.65
CA PHE A 239 -48.73 29.16 -9.85
C PHE A 239 -48.88 29.51 -8.36
N ALA A 240 -48.30 28.66 -7.51
CA ALA A 240 -48.22 28.89 -6.06
C ALA A 240 -46.78 28.78 -5.58
N LEU A 241 -46.25 29.84 -4.97
CA LEU A 241 -44.92 29.88 -4.38
C LEU A 241 -45.02 29.67 -2.86
N ARG A 242 -44.33 28.66 -2.34
CA ARG A 242 -44.39 28.31 -0.92
C ARG A 242 -43.02 28.21 -0.27
N LEU A 243 -42.93 28.65 0.99
CA LEU A 243 -41.81 28.43 1.88
C LEU A 243 -42.18 27.38 2.94
N SER A 244 -41.32 26.38 3.13
CA SER A 244 -41.56 25.30 4.08
C SER A 244 -40.29 24.96 4.83
N ALA A 245 -40.37 24.93 6.17
CA ALA A 245 -39.32 24.32 6.98
C ALA A 245 -39.30 22.81 6.77
N THR A 246 -38.09 22.22 6.79
CA THR A 246 -37.92 20.78 6.66
C THR A 246 -36.99 20.24 7.74
N SER A 247 -36.91 18.92 7.85
CA SER A 247 -35.99 18.23 8.76
C SER A 247 -35.61 16.87 8.18
N PRO A 248 -34.46 16.29 8.55
CA PRO A 248 -34.08 14.95 8.13
C PRO A 248 -35.16 13.90 8.42
N GLY A 249 -35.34 12.97 7.48
CA GLY A 249 -36.29 11.86 7.58
C GLY A 249 -37.74 12.18 7.22
N ASN A 250 -38.11 13.46 7.10
CA ASN A 250 -39.43 13.88 6.66
C ASN A 250 -39.52 13.83 5.12
N ALA A 251 -40.70 13.49 4.60
CA ALA A 251 -40.98 13.66 3.18
C ALA A 251 -40.92 15.15 2.79
N LEU A 252 -40.54 15.41 1.54
CA LEU A 252 -40.57 16.76 1.00
C LEU A 252 -42.00 17.33 1.02
N PRO A 253 -42.18 18.64 1.30
CA PRO A 253 -43.48 19.29 1.30
C PRO A 253 -44.26 19.10 0.00
N ASP A 254 -45.57 18.90 0.10
CA ASP A 254 -46.51 18.86 -1.03
C ASP A 254 -47.04 20.26 -1.41
N GLU A 255 -47.91 20.34 -2.44
CA GLU A 255 -48.51 21.59 -2.93
C GLU A 255 -49.34 22.35 -1.88
N GLY A 256 -49.74 21.68 -0.79
CA GLY A 256 -50.55 22.25 0.30
C GLY A 256 -49.74 22.70 1.52
N THR A 257 -48.48 22.27 1.62
CA THR A 257 -47.66 22.40 2.83
C THR A 257 -46.80 23.67 2.80
N GLY A 258 -46.72 24.38 3.94
CA GLY A 258 -45.91 25.58 4.13
C GLY A 258 -46.66 26.90 3.98
N VAL A 259 -45.93 28.00 4.09
CA VAL A 259 -46.45 29.36 3.95
C VAL A 259 -46.61 29.71 2.48
N LEU A 260 -47.82 30.08 2.05
CA LEU A 260 -48.10 30.57 0.71
C LEU A 260 -47.72 32.05 0.60
N LEU A 261 -46.77 32.37 -0.29
CA LEU A 261 -46.38 33.74 -0.56
C LEU A 261 -47.36 34.41 -1.52
N ALA A 262 -47.74 35.65 -1.22
CA ALA A 262 -48.70 36.39 -2.03
C ALA A 262 -48.00 37.08 -3.20
N TRP A 263 -48.42 36.75 -4.44
CA TRP A 263 -47.98 37.47 -5.64
C TRP A 263 -48.29 38.99 -5.51
N PRO A 264 -47.35 39.89 -5.85
CA PRO A 264 -47.60 41.33 -5.82
C PRO A 264 -48.80 41.76 -6.70
N GLU A 265 -48.87 41.19 -7.92
CA GLU A 265 -50.02 41.34 -8.83
C GLU A 265 -50.35 39.98 -9.49
N PRO A 266 -51.31 39.21 -8.96
CA PRO A 266 -51.61 37.84 -9.42
C PRO A 266 -52.04 37.72 -10.89
N SER A 267 -52.60 38.79 -11.48
CA SER A 267 -53.07 38.80 -12.87
C SER A 267 -51.97 39.11 -13.89
N THR A 268 -50.75 39.40 -13.43
CA THR A 268 -49.63 39.80 -14.28
C THR A 268 -49.11 38.61 -15.07
N ALA A 269 -48.76 38.88 -16.33
CA ALA A 269 -48.02 37.95 -17.18
C ALA A 269 -46.58 38.43 -17.26
N LEU A 270 -45.62 37.57 -16.91
CA LEU A 270 -44.19 37.83 -17.10
C LEU A 270 -43.83 37.50 -18.55
N GLY A 271 -43.28 38.45 -19.29
CA GLY A 271 -42.65 38.22 -20.59
C GLY A 271 -41.35 37.39 -20.46
N PRO A 272 -40.80 36.87 -21.57
CA PRO A 272 -39.53 36.16 -21.57
C PRO A 272 -38.41 37.00 -20.92
N GLY A 273 -37.72 36.43 -19.92
CA GLY A 273 -36.65 37.11 -19.17
C GLY A 273 -37.12 38.14 -18.14
N GLU A 274 -38.43 38.39 -18.01
CA GLU A 274 -38.98 39.23 -16.94
C GLU A 274 -39.02 38.47 -15.61
N ARG A 275 -38.82 39.21 -14.53
CA ARG A 275 -38.75 38.70 -13.15
C ARG A 275 -39.70 39.45 -12.23
N VAL A 276 -40.05 38.83 -11.10
CA VAL A 276 -40.87 39.44 -10.05
C VAL A 276 -40.32 39.08 -8.68
N SER A 277 -40.08 40.09 -7.86
CA SER A 277 -39.73 39.93 -6.45
C SER A 277 -40.99 39.77 -5.58
N VAL A 278 -41.18 38.59 -4.99
CA VAL A 278 -42.29 38.30 -4.09
C VAL A 278 -41.86 38.62 -2.65
N PRO A 279 -42.50 39.56 -1.95
CA PRO A 279 -42.07 39.97 -0.61
C PRO A 279 -42.26 38.85 0.41
N VAL A 280 -41.29 38.69 1.30
CA VAL A 280 -41.30 37.75 2.42
C VAL A 280 -41.25 38.54 3.72
N SER A 281 -42.24 38.37 4.58
CA SER A 281 -42.28 39.00 5.89
C SER A 281 -41.64 38.13 6.97
N ALA A 282 -41.29 38.72 8.10
CA ALA A 282 -40.80 37.97 9.27
C ALA A 282 -41.81 36.92 9.78
N GLY A 283 -43.11 37.10 9.49
CA GLY A 283 -44.14 36.10 9.80
C GLY A 283 -44.07 34.87 8.90
N ASP A 284 -43.55 35.01 7.68
CA ASP A 284 -43.47 33.92 6.70
C ASP A 284 -42.27 32.99 6.95
N THR A 285 -41.27 33.45 7.73
CA THR A 285 -40.06 32.69 8.06
C THR A 285 -40.05 32.12 9.48
N VAL A 286 -41.14 32.25 10.26
CA VAL A 286 -41.20 31.81 11.67
C VAL A 286 -40.78 30.35 11.85
N ASP A 287 -41.31 29.45 11.00
CA ASP A 287 -40.99 28.03 11.08
C ASP A 287 -39.55 27.73 10.63
N LEU A 288 -38.99 28.55 9.73
CA LEU A 288 -37.60 28.44 9.29
C LEU A 288 -36.63 28.88 10.40
N GLU A 289 -36.91 29.99 11.08
CA GLU A 289 -36.12 30.46 12.24
C GLU A 289 -36.18 29.49 13.44
N ALA A 290 -37.24 28.69 13.55
CA ALA A 290 -37.35 27.64 14.56
C ALA A 290 -36.50 26.40 14.23
N SER A 291 -36.08 26.23 12.97
CA SER A 291 -35.18 25.16 12.55
C SER A 291 -33.74 25.47 13.00
N PRO A 292 -33.04 24.55 13.70
CA PRO A 292 -31.68 24.78 14.21
C PRO A 292 -30.69 25.25 13.14
N ASP A 293 -30.83 24.72 11.91
CA ASP A 293 -29.98 25.04 10.78
C ASP A 293 -30.68 25.96 9.76
N PHE A 294 -31.80 26.61 10.10
CA PHE A 294 -32.61 27.36 9.11
C PHE A 294 -32.95 26.52 7.87
N GLU A 295 -33.21 25.21 8.06
CA GLU A 295 -33.40 24.27 6.96
C GLU A 295 -34.82 24.38 6.38
N GLY A 296 -34.90 24.55 5.06
CA GLY A 296 -36.17 24.66 4.36
C GLY A 296 -36.07 24.50 2.85
N VAL A 297 -37.23 24.65 2.21
CA VAL A 297 -37.38 24.63 0.76
C VAL A 297 -38.28 25.78 0.31
N ALA A 298 -37.92 26.40 -0.81
CA ALA A 298 -38.81 27.25 -1.57
C ALA A 298 -39.29 26.47 -2.79
N THR A 299 -40.60 26.32 -2.93
CA THR A 299 -41.18 25.48 -4.00
C THR A 299 -42.20 26.27 -4.79
N LEU A 300 -42.03 26.26 -6.12
CA LEU A 300 -42.98 26.81 -7.07
C LEU A 300 -43.82 25.68 -7.66
N TRP A 301 -45.12 25.71 -7.43
CA TRP A 301 -46.08 24.73 -7.91
C TRP A 301 -46.86 25.28 -9.09
N GLN A 302 -47.12 24.43 -10.08
CA GLN A 302 -48.04 24.73 -11.19
C GLN A 302 -49.35 23.99 -10.98
N ALA A 303 -50.47 24.70 -11.08
CA ALA A 303 -51.79 24.12 -10.88
C ALA A 303 -52.03 22.91 -11.81
N GLY A 304 -52.44 21.79 -11.21
CA GLY A 304 -52.75 20.55 -11.94
C GLY A 304 -51.53 19.71 -12.33
N GLN A 305 -50.31 20.10 -11.93
CA GLN A 305 -49.11 19.28 -12.11
C GLN A 305 -48.71 18.60 -10.78
N PRO A 306 -48.42 17.29 -10.78
CA PRO A 306 -48.06 16.57 -9.57
C PRO A 306 -46.62 16.83 -9.08
N ALA A 307 -45.77 17.42 -9.94
CA ALA A 307 -44.38 17.77 -9.62
C ALA A 307 -44.24 19.29 -9.55
N PRO A 308 -43.32 19.81 -8.70
CA PRO A 308 -43.06 21.24 -8.65
C PRO A 308 -42.47 21.74 -9.98
N SER A 309 -42.83 22.97 -10.34
CA SER A 309 -42.28 23.71 -11.49
C SER A 309 -40.80 24.01 -11.29
N ASP A 310 -40.44 24.47 -10.09
CA ASP A 310 -39.06 24.64 -9.63
C ASP A 310 -39.00 24.51 -8.10
N ARG A 311 -37.83 24.17 -7.57
CA ARG A 311 -37.57 24.06 -6.13
C ARG A 311 -36.13 24.41 -5.81
N VAL A 312 -35.93 25.17 -4.74
CA VAL A 312 -34.61 25.48 -4.17
C VAL A 312 -34.61 25.02 -2.71
N ASP A 313 -33.75 24.04 -2.41
CA ASP A 313 -33.52 23.52 -1.07
C ASP A 313 -32.37 24.31 -0.42
N PHE A 314 -32.51 24.72 0.84
CA PHE A 314 -31.51 25.54 1.53
C PHE A 314 -31.38 25.18 3.02
N MET A 315 -30.21 25.49 3.59
CA MET A 315 -29.96 25.43 5.03
C MET A 315 -28.75 26.29 5.41
N ALA A 316 -28.42 26.36 6.69
CA ALA A 316 -27.28 27.07 7.26
C ALA A 316 -27.10 28.48 6.67
N TRP A 317 -28.19 29.27 6.70
CA TRP A 317 -28.28 30.55 5.99
C TRP A 317 -27.44 31.65 6.68
N PRO A 318 -26.40 32.22 6.03
CA PRO A 318 -25.62 33.34 6.58
C PRO A 318 -26.44 34.63 6.62
N GLU A 319 -26.42 35.34 7.75
CA GLU A 319 -27.19 36.57 7.92
C GLU A 319 -26.76 37.66 6.90
N GLY A 320 -27.73 38.25 6.21
CA GLY A 320 -27.52 39.29 5.19
C GLY A 320 -27.24 38.77 3.78
N ALA A 321 -26.97 37.48 3.62
CA ALA A 321 -26.72 36.87 2.31
C ALA A 321 -28.03 36.52 1.56
N SER A 322 -27.95 36.48 0.23
CA SER A 322 -28.99 35.90 -0.62
C SER A 322 -28.51 34.57 -1.23
N LEU A 323 -29.44 33.69 -1.57
CA LEU A 323 -29.18 32.47 -2.34
C LEU A 323 -29.67 32.69 -3.76
N ALA A 324 -28.76 32.87 -4.71
CA ALA A 324 -29.05 33.21 -6.09
C ALA A 324 -28.52 32.15 -7.05
N ARG A 325 -29.21 31.90 -8.17
CA ARG A 325 -28.67 31.04 -9.24
C ARG A 325 -27.70 31.84 -10.11
N VAL A 326 -26.50 31.33 -10.32
CA VAL A 326 -25.43 32.03 -11.06
C VAL A 326 -24.95 31.16 -12.24
N PRO A 327 -25.16 31.55 -13.51
CA PRO A 327 -25.98 32.66 -14.00
C PRO A 327 -27.49 32.32 -14.06
N ASP A 328 -28.36 33.23 -13.62
CA ASP A 328 -29.84 33.17 -13.59
C ASP A 328 -30.46 31.75 -13.76
N ALA A 329 -31.29 31.50 -14.77
CA ALA A 329 -32.08 30.27 -14.89
C ALA A 329 -31.27 28.99 -15.11
N ALA A 330 -30.01 29.10 -15.56
CA ALA A 330 -29.15 27.97 -15.90
C ALA A 330 -28.16 27.61 -14.78
N GLY A 331 -27.96 28.50 -13.81
CA GLY A 331 -27.00 28.37 -12.74
C GLY A 331 -27.45 27.49 -11.58
N ALA A 332 -26.47 26.96 -10.86
CA ALA A 332 -26.69 26.37 -9.54
C ALA A 332 -26.90 27.49 -8.49
N PRO A 333 -27.72 27.27 -7.46
CA PRO A 333 -27.82 28.20 -6.33
C PRO A 333 -26.49 28.40 -5.60
N ARG A 334 -26.17 29.65 -5.27
CA ARG A 334 -24.95 30.14 -4.59
C ARG A 334 -25.29 31.21 -3.58
N PHE A 335 -24.63 31.22 -2.43
CA PHE A 335 -24.77 32.34 -1.51
C PHE A 335 -23.97 33.55 -2.00
N CYS A 336 -24.64 34.68 -2.19
CA CYS A 336 -24.06 35.96 -2.56
C CYS A 336 -23.93 36.86 -1.33
N GLU A 337 -22.88 37.68 -1.28
CA GLU A 337 -22.65 38.66 -0.19
C GLU A 337 -23.81 39.64 0.03
N ALA A 338 -24.55 39.97 -1.03
CA ALA A 338 -25.67 40.88 -0.97
C ALA A 338 -26.75 40.50 -2.00
N PRO A 339 -28.04 40.76 -1.69
CA PRO A 339 -29.14 40.51 -2.60
C PRO A 339 -29.15 41.47 -3.80
N SER A 340 -29.69 41.02 -4.94
CA SER A 340 -29.82 41.78 -6.18
C SER A 340 -31.26 41.80 -6.75
N PRO A 341 -32.25 42.28 -5.98
CA PRO A 341 -33.65 42.23 -6.41
C PRO A 341 -33.87 42.97 -7.73
N ASP A 342 -34.67 42.37 -8.59
CA ASP A 342 -35.07 42.90 -9.91
C ASP A 342 -33.89 43.10 -10.89
N ALA A 343 -32.73 42.47 -10.63
CA ALA A 343 -31.55 42.50 -11.48
C ALA A 343 -31.01 41.09 -11.78
N ALA A 344 -30.24 40.94 -12.87
CA ALA A 344 -29.62 39.66 -13.20
C ALA A 344 -28.51 39.27 -12.20
N ASN A 345 -28.39 37.97 -11.92
CA ASN A 345 -27.47 37.43 -10.92
C ASN A 345 -25.99 37.40 -11.37
N ASP A 346 -25.66 37.90 -12.56
CA ASP A 346 -24.32 37.88 -13.14
C ASP A 346 -23.28 38.67 -12.30
N GLY A 347 -23.75 39.57 -11.43
CA GLY A 347 -22.93 40.36 -10.50
C GLY A 347 -22.76 39.75 -9.10
N CYS A 348 -23.25 38.53 -8.86
CA CYS A 348 -23.12 37.87 -7.56
C CYS A 348 -21.65 37.73 -7.14
N VAL A 349 -21.30 38.32 -5.99
CA VAL A 349 -20.04 38.03 -5.29
C VAL A 349 -20.29 36.85 -4.36
N GLU A 350 -19.87 35.66 -4.78
CA GLU A 350 -20.08 34.43 -4.01
C GLU A 350 -19.35 34.47 -2.66
N LEU A 351 -20.01 33.98 -1.61
CA LEU A 351 -19.38 33.79 -0.31
C LEU A 351 -18.26 32.75 -0.38
N ALA A 352 -17.13 33.06 0.24
CA ALA A 352 -16.01 32.13 0.35
C ALA A 352 -16.34 30.88 1.22
N GLY A 353 -17.25 31.00 2.19
CA GLY A 353 -17.63 29.92 3.10
C GLY A 353 -18.78 30.30 4.04
N ARG A 354 -19.31 29.31 4.76
CA ARG A 354 -20.32 29.48 5.82
C ARG A 354 -20.11 28.47 6.94
N ALA A 355 -20.74 28.72 8.10
CA ALA A 355 -20.75 27.77 9.20
C ALA A 355 -21.77 26.65 8.96
N LEU A 356 -21.40 25.40 9.22
CA LEU A 356 -22.26 24.22 9.11
C LEU A 356 -22.37 23.54 10.49
N PRO A 357 -23.13 24.10 11.44
CA PRO A 357 -23.12 23.66 12.84
C PRO A 357 -23.62 22.22 13.04
N GLY A 358 -24.55 21.75 12.20
CA GLY A 358 -24.99 20.35 12.18
C GLY A 358 -24.03 19.38 11.47
N GLY A 359 -22.86 19.85 11.02
CA GLY A 359 -21.88 19.05 10.28
C GLY A 359 -22.44 18.46 8.98
N ARG A 360 -23.38 19.15 8.33
CA ARG A 360 -24.08 18.63 7.14
C ARG A 360 -24.60 19.75 6.25
N ALA A 361 -24.91 19.42 4.99
CA ALA A 361 -25.55 20.31 4.04
C ALA A 361 -26.60 19.59 3.17
N ARG A 362 -27.54 20.33 2.56
CA ARG A 362 -28.41 19.84 1.49
C ARG A 362 -27.76 19.99 0.12
N ARG A 363 -26.97 21.05 -0.04
CA ARG A 363 -26.29 21.47 -1.26
C ARG A 363 -24.97 22.15 -0.88
N LEU A 364 -24.00 22.11 -1.79
CA LEU A 364 -22.80 22.93 -1.73
C LEU A 364 -23.09 24.26 -2.43
N GLU A 365 -23.12 25.33 -1.65
CA GLU A 365 -23.63 26.65 -2.06
C GLU A 365 -22.58 27.76 -1.87
N THR A 366 -21.42 27.43 -1.29
CA THR A 366 -20.24 28.29 -1.18
C THR A 366 -18.98 27.56 -1.67
N ALA A 367 -17.92 28.29 -2.01
CA ALA A 367 -16.64 27.69 -2.41
C ALA A 367 -16.00 26.84 -1.30
N GLY A 368 -16.26 27.16 -0.03
CA GLY A 368 -15.68 26.50 1.14
C GLY A 368 -16.50 25.32 1.69
N ASP A 369 -17.75 25.10 1.26
CA ASP A 369 -18.64 24.09 1.85
C ASP A 369 -18.06 22.67 1.76
N PHE A 370 -17.48 22.29 0.61
CA PHE A 370 -16.89 20.96 0.42
C PHE A 370 -15.72 20.75 1.38
N ALA A 371 -14.80 21.72 1.42
CA ALA A 371 -13.63 21.67 2.28
C ALA A 371 -14.02 21.65 3.76
N GLU A 372 -15.07 22.36 4.17
CA GLU A 372 -15.59 22.32 5.54
C GLU A 372 -16.11 20.93 5.91
N LEU A 373 -16.96 20.34 5.07
CA LEU A 373 -17.50 19.00 5.30
C LEU A 373 -16.43 17.90 5.23
N ALA A 374 -15.40 18.08 4.41
CA ALA A 374 -14.29 17.12 4.30
C ALA A 374 -13.33 17.16 5.50
N LYS A 375 -13.44 18.15 6.39
CA LYS A 375 -12.56 18.24 7.58
C LYS A 375 -12.71 16.99 8.45
N GLY A 376 -11.55 16.50 8.90
CA GLY A 376 -11.43 15.40 9.86
C GLY A 376 -11.86 14.03 9.36
N GLY A 377 -12.00 13.85 8.04
CA GLY A 377 -11.86 12.51 7.49
C GLY A 377 -11.78 12.45 5.98
N THR A 378 -10.64 11.95 5.52
CA THR A 378 -10.44 10.90 4.50
C THR A 378 -8.96 10.54 4.49
N GLU A 379 -8.65 9.46 3.79
CA GLU A 379 -7.30 8.89 3.66
C GLU A 379 -6.28 9.92 3.16
N VAL A 380 -5.01 9.67 3.47
CA VAL A 380 -3.89 10.54 3.10
C VAL A 380 -3.88 10.78 1.58
N GLY A 381 -4.18 12.01 1.15
CA GLY A 381 -4.23 12.39 -0.27
C GLY A 381 -5.64 12.46 -0.90
N GLU A 382 -6.70 12.36 -0.11
CA GLU A 382 -8.09 12.49 -0.58
C GLU A 382 -8.92 13.40 0.33
N ALA A 383 -9.88 14.14 -0.22
CA ALA A 383 -10.87 14.91 0.52
C ALA A 383 -12.28 14.36 0.24
N GLY A 384 -12.94 13.80 1.26
CA GLY A 384 -14.22 13.10 1.11
C GLY A 384 -15.37 13.73 1.88
N VAL A 385 -16.53 13.80 1.24
CA VAL A 385 -17.81 14.19 1.83
C VAL A 385 -18.79 13.05 1.64
N LYS A 386 -19.28 12.46 2.74
CA LYS A 386 -20.27 11.37 2.68
C LYS A 386 -21.62 11.92 2.24
N PHE A 387 -22.43 11.09 1.57
CA PHE A 387 -23.81 11.43 1.29
C PHE A 387 -24.79 10.29 1.57
N VAL A 388 -26.02 10.68 1.89
CA VAL A 388 -27.19 9.81 2.01
C VAL A 388 -28.24 10.27 1.01
N VAL A 389 -28.73 9.37 0.17
CA VAL A 389 -29.94 9.55 -0.64
C VAL A 389 -31.09 8.80 0.03
N ASP A 390 -32.05 9.52 0.61
CA ASP A 390 -33.25 8.92 1.20
C ASP A 390 -34.32 8.73 0.13
N MET A 391 -34.46 7.48 -0.36
CA MET A 391 -35.41 7.16 -1.42
C MET A 391 -36.87 7.25 -0.95
N ALA A 392 -37.14 7.09 0.35
CA ALA A 392 -38.49 7.26 0.90
C ALA A 392 -38.88 8.74 1.00
N ALA A 393 -37.89 9.63 1.05
CA ALA A 393 -38.06 11.08 0.99
C ALA A 393 -37.84 11.63 -0.43
N ASN A 394 -38.23 10.89 -1.48
CA ASN A 394 -38.12 11.35 -2.88
C ASN A 394 -36.69 11.73 -3.30
N ASP A 395 -35.73 10.84 -2.99
CA ASP A 395 -34.30 10.97 -3.28
C ASP A 395 -33.66 12.22 -2.67
N THR A 396 -34.14 12.65 -1.51
CA THR A 396 -33.56 13.81 -0.83
C THR A 396 -32.13 13.48 -0.38
N VAL A 397 -31.19 14.38 -0.72
CA VAL A 397 -29.77 14.24 -0.43
C VAL A 397 -29.42 14.90 0.91
N HIS A 398 -28.55 14.26 1.66
CA HIS A 398 -27.82 14.84 2.78
C HIS A 398 -26.33 14.67 2.51
N LEU A 399 -25.58 15.78 2.46
CA LEU A 399 -24.11 15.79 2.47
C LEU A 399 -23.66 15.88 3.91
N LEU A 400 -22.71 15.04 4.32
CA LEU A 400 -22.33 14.83 5.71
C LEU A 400 -20.85 15.12 5.90
N GLY A 401 -20.54 15.86 6.95
CA GLY A 401 -19.19 16.16 7.38
C GLY A 401 -18.53 14.91 7.93
N THR A 402 -17.33 14.58 7.46
CA THR A 402 -16.72 13.29 7.77
C THR A 402 -16.33 13.18 9.25
N ARG A 403 -15.86 14.26 9.87
CA ARG A 403 -15.58 14.33 11.31
C ARG A 403 -16.84 14.24 12.17
N ASP A 404 -17.91 14.92 11.76
CA ASP A 404 -19.13 15.03 12.57
C ASP A 404 -19.98 13.76 12.43
N TRP A 405 -19.94 13.12 11.26
CA TRP A 405 -20.68 11.91 10.92
C TRP A 405 -19.73 10.82 10.37
N ALA A 406 -18.98 10.19 11.29
CA ALA A 406 -18.03 9.12 10.97
C ALA A 406 -18.68 7.89 10.29
N LEU A 407 -19.97 7.63 10.47
CA LEU A 407 -20.71 6.58 9.76
C LEU A 407 -22.06 7.12 9.26
N HIS A 408 -22.54 6.66 8.09
CA HIS A 408 -23.91 6.98 7.67
C HIS A 408 -24.95 6.53 8.71
N TYR A 409 -24.66 5.42 9.42
CA TYR A 409 -25.50 4.89 10.48
C TYR A 409 -25.73 5.88 11.63
N THR A 410 -24.71 6.60 12.09
CA THR A 410 -24.89 7.56 13.19
C THR A 410 -25.81 8.70 12.78
N PHE A 411 -25.59 9.26 11.58
CA PHE A 411 -26.47 10.29 11.03
C PHE A 411 -27.92 9.80 10.90
N ILE A 412 -28.12 8.62 10.30
CA ILE A 412 -29.47 8.08 10.08
C ILE A 412 -30.15 7.79 11.42
N ARG A 413 -29.46 7.14 12.35
CA ARG A 413 -29.98 6.85 13.69
C ARG A 413 -30.40 8.11 14.45
N GLU A 414 -29.53 9.11 14.48
CA GLU A 414 -29.70 10.26 15.38
C GLU A 414 -30.54 11.37 14.74
N GLN A 415 -30.36 11.63 13.44
CA GLN A 415 -31.02 12.74 12.76
C GLN A 415 -32.30 12.31 12.05
N ILE A 416 -32.30 11.14 11.39
CA ILE A 416 -33.48 10.64 10.66
C ILE A 416 -34.42 9.86 11.57
N GLU A 417 -33.91 8.90 12.35
CA GLU A 417 -34.71 8.08 13.26
C GLU A 417 -34.92 8.72 14.63
N ARG A 418 -34.21 9.83 14.93
CA ARG A 418 -34.32 10.61 16.17
C ARG A 418 -34.07 9.79 17.43
N ARG A 419 -33.17 8.80 17.36
CA ARG A 419 -32.73 8.03 18.53
C ARG A 419 -31.62 8.76 19.28
N ARG A 420 -31.44 8.41 20.55
CA ARG A 420 -30.34 8.96 21.36
C ARG A 420 -28.98 8.60 20.79
N HIS A 421 -28.03 9.53 20.95
CA HIS A 421 -26.60 9.27 20.79
C HIS A 421 -26.15 8.14 21.74
N LEU A 422 -25.19 7.34 21.29
CA LEU A 422 -24.57 6.27 22.07
C LEU A 422 -23.11 6.61 22.32
N ASP A 423 -22.71 6.64 23.59
CA ASP A 423 -21.32 6.86 23.99
C ASP A 423 -20.49 5.60 23.77
N ARG A 424 -19.64 5.61 22.75
CA ARG A 424 -18.78 4.47 22.40
C ARG A 424 -17.66 4.20 23.43
N CYS A 425 -17.41 5.10 24.38
CA CYS A 425 -16.50 4.84 25.50
C CYS A 425 -17.15 3.98 26.59
N ASP A 426 -18.49 3.86 26.60
CA ASP A 426 -19.22 2.99 27.53
C ASP A 426 -19.40 1.60 26.90
N PRO A 427 -18.87 0.51 27.49
CA PRO A 427 -18.92 -0.82 26.88
C PRO A 427 -20.34 -1.35 26.59
N THR A 428 -21.35 -0.91 27.34
CA THR A 428 -22.74 -1.36 27.11
C THR A 428 -23.35 -0.64 25.92
N GLN A 429 -23.11 0.66 25.80
CA GLN A 429 -23.56 1.47 24.68
C GLN A 429 -22.81 1.13 23.39
N ASP A 430 -21.52 0.81 23.47
CA ASP A 430 -20.73 0.35 22.32
C ASP A 430 -21.26 -1.00 21.79
N ALA A 431 -21.61 -1.94 22.67
CA ALA A 431 -22.27 -3.18 22.25
C ALA A 431 -23.67 -2.95 21.62
N GLU A 432 -24.46 -1.99 22.13
CA GLU A 432 -25.73 -1.57 21.50
C GLU A 432 -25.48 -0.96 20.11
N PHE A 433 -24.44 -0.15 20.00
CA PHE A 433 -24.03 0.52 18.78
C PHE A 433 -23.64 -0.49 17.70
N ASP A 434 -22.75 -1.43 18.02
CA ASP A 434 -22.24 -2.45 17.10
C ASP A 434 -23.37 -3.32 16.54
N LEU A 435 -24.29 -3.78 17.41
CA LEU A 435 -25.44 -4.57 16.96
C LEU A 435 -26.33 -3.77 16.00
N GLY A 436 -26.67 -2.53 16.35
CA GLY A 436 -27.51 -1.69 15.51
C GLY A 436 -26.85 -1.33 14.18
N TRP A 437 -25.54 -1.08 14.21
CA TRP A 437 -24.76 -0.78 13.03
C TRP A 437 -24.62 -1.99 12.09
N ALA A 438 -24.43 -3.19 12.64
CA ALA A 438 -24.41 -4.44 11.87
C ALA A 438 -25.75 -4.70 11.17
N LEU A 439 -26.87 -4.53 11.88
CA LEU A 439 -28.21 -4.68 11.31
C LEU A 439 -28.49 -3.65 10.20
N PHE A 440 -28.11 -2.39 10.44
CA PHE A 440 -28.19 -1.33 9.42
C PHE A 440 -27.37 -1.69 8.17
N SER A 441 -26.15 -2.18 8.35
CA SER A 441 -25.28 -2.54 7.24
C SER A 441 -25.86 -3.71 6.43
N GLN A 442 -26.49 -4.68 7.09
CA GLN A 442 -27.15 -5.78 6.42
C GLN A 442 -28.32 -5.33 5.53
N SER A 443 -29.10 -4.32 5.95
CA SER A 443 -30.24 -3.83 5.17
C SER A 443 -29.84 -2.82 4.09
N GLU A 444 -28.94 -1.88 4.41
CA GLU A 444 -28.66 -0.74 3.54
C GLU A 444 -27.40 -0.90 2.67
N TYR A 445 -26.46 -1.78 3.05
CA TYR A 445 -25.27 -2.09 2.27
C TYR A 445 -25.28 -3.49 1.66
N PHE A 446 -25.79 -4.53 2.34
CA PHE A 446 -25.63 -5.92 1.85
C PHE A 446 -26.88 -6.55 1.22
N SER A 447 -28.00 -5.83 1.16
CA SER A 447 -29.18 -6.24 0.40
C SER A 447 -29.22 -5.55 -0.95
N VAL A 448 -29.87 -6.07 -1.99
CA VAL A 448 -30.19 -5.27 -3.19
C VAL A 448 -31.60 -4.68 -3.08
N GLU A 449 -32.54 -5.49 -2.60
CA GLU A 449 -33.95 -5.14 -2.45
C GLU A 449 -34.24 -4.56 -1.06
N GLY A 450 -35.28 -3.73 -0.96
CA GLY A 450 -35.77 -3.22 0.33
C GLY A 450 -34.93 -2.13 0.99
N ARG A 451 -33.83 -1.69 0.37
CA ARG A 451 -33.06 -0.52 0.83
C ARG A 451 -33.95 0.71 0.89
N ARG A 452 -33.75 1.55 1.91
CA ARG A 452 -34.28 2.92 1.94
C ARG A 452 -33.24 3.92 1.47
N TYR A 453 -31.97 3.68 1.77
CA TYR A 453 -30.91 4.64 1.51
C TYR A 453 -29.95 4.16 0.43
N LEU A 454 -29.48 5.09 -0.40
CA LEU A 454 -28.28 4.89 -1.22
C LEU A 454 -27.16 5.73 -0.60
N LEU A 455 -26.07 5.06 -0.25
CA LEU A 455 -25.01 5.61 0.60
C LEU A 455 -23.70 5.65 -0.18
N GLY A 456 -23.04 6.79 -0.19
CA GLY A 456 -21.76 6.92 -0.89
C GLY A 456 -20.93 8.09 -0.36
N THR A 457 -19.87 8.39 -1.10
CA THR A 457 -18.93 9.47 -0.80
C THR A 457 -18.60 10.24 -2.08
N LEU A 458 -18.58 11.57 -1.98
CA LEU A 458 -17.96 12.46 -2.95
C LEU A 458 -16.48 12.58 -2.58
N VAL A 459 -15.57 12.23 -3.49
CA VAL A 459 -14.12 12.26 -3.25
C VAL A 459 -13.43 13.19 -4.24
N GLU A 460 -12.66 14.15 -3.72
CA GLU A 460 -11.68 14.92 -4.50
C GLU A 460 -10.28 14.35 -4.27
N HIS A 461 -9.64 13.93 -5.36
CA HIS A 461 -8.33 13.27 -5.36
C HIS A 461 -7.20 14.27 -5.56
N THR A 462 -6.00 13.95 -5.06
CA THR A 462 -4.81 14.82 -5.20
C THR A 462 -4.48 15.19 -6.65
N ASN A 463 -4.79 14.32 -7.63
CA ASN A 463 -4.57 14.60 -9.05
C ASN A 463 -5.67 15.48 -9.69
N GLY A 464 -6.63 15.98 -8.90
CA GLY A 464 -7.76 16.81 -9.34
C GLY A 464 -8.98 16.03 -9.84
N THR A 465 -8.92 14.70 -9.93
CA THR A 465 -10.08 13.87 -10.30
C THR A 465 -11.14 13.97 -9.21
N LYS A 466 -12.42 14.07 -9.60
CA LYS A 466 -13.56 14.06 -8.67
C LYS A 466 -14.45 12.86 -8.92
N THR A 467 -14.67 12.04 -7.90
CA THR A 467 -15.39 10.77 -8.03
C THR A 467 -16.53 10.63 -7.05
N VAL A 468 -17.55 9.88 -7.47
CA VAL A 468 -18.60 9.35 -6.60
C VAL A 468 -18.28 7.89 -6.35
N GLU A 469 -18.06 7.55 -5.10
CA GLU A 469 -17.59 6.23 -4.69
C GLU A 469 -18.57 5.56 -3.73
N PHE A 470 -18.66 4.24 -3.85
CA PHE A 470 -19.49 3.39 -3.01
C PHE A 470 -18.61 2.41 -2.26
N SER A 471 -19.05 1.97 -1.07
CA SER A 471 -18.28 1.02 -0.27
C SER A 471 -18.01 -0.26 -1.09
N PRO A 472 -16.77 -0.76 -1.14
CA PRO A 472 -16.38 -1.94 -1.93
C PRO A 472 -17.25 -3.17 -1.67
N GLY A 473 -17.67 -3.38 -0.42
CA GLY A 473 -18.54 -4.50 -0.03
C GLY A 473 -20.04 -4.18 -0.06
N ASP A 474 -20.43 -2.99 -0.50
CA ASP A 474 -21.82 -2.68 -0.82
C ASP A 474 -22.30 -3.58 -1.97
N GLN A 475 -23.46 -4.22 -1.82
CA GLN A 475 -24.17 -4.99 -2.85
C GLN A 475 -24.92 -4.12 -3.88
N ILE A 476 -24.72 -2.79 -3.85
CA ILE A 476 -25.34 -1.82 -4.76
C ILE A 476 -25.13 -2.21 -6.23
N ILE A 477 -26.21 -2.18 -7.02
CA ILE A 477 -26.18 -2.52 -8.45
C ILE A 477 -26.02 -1.28 -9.32
N GLY A 478 -25.65 -1.46 -10.59
CA GLY A 478 -25.38 -0.33 -11.51
C GLY A 478 -26.51 0.69 -11.56
N ALA A 479 -27.77 0.23 -11.63
CA ALA A 479 -28.94 1.11 -11.64
C ALA A 479 -29.09 1.97 -10.37
N GLN A 480 -28.74 1.42 -9.20
CA GLN A 480 -28.76 2.14 -7.93
C GLN A 480 -27.59 3.13 -7.84
N MET A 481 -26.38 2.75 -8.29
CA MET A 481 -25.24 3.67 -8.39
C MET A 481 -25.57 4.87 -9.28
N ARG A 482 -26.20 4.64 -10.44
CA ARG A 482 -26.66 5.71 -11.35
C ARG A 482 -27.66 6.65 -10.67
N ARG A 483 -28.66 6.09 -9.97
CA ARG A 483 -29.68 6.88 -9.26
C ARG A 483 -29.04 7.73 -8.16
N ALA A 484 -28.16 7.13 -7.34
CA ALA A 484 -27.43 7.82 -6.29
C ALA A 484 -26.55 8.94 -6.84
N PHE A 485 -25.81 8.67 -7.92
CA PHE A 485 -24.98 9.64 -8.62
C PHE A 485 -25.80 10.87 -9.04
N PHE A 486 -26.86 10.70 -9.82
CA PHE A 486 -27.67 11.84 -10.28
C PHE A 486 -28.46 12.53 -9.17
N ALA A 487 -28.77 11.86 -8.07
CA ALA A 487 -29.31 12.52 -6.89
C ALA A 487 -28.26 13.44 -6.26
N ALA A 488 -27.06 12.91 -5.95
CA ALA A 488 -25.96 13.66 -5.36
C ALA A 488 -25.48 14.82 -6.26
N MET A 489 -25.44 14.62 -7.58
CA MET A 489 -25.01 15.65 -8.53
C MET A 489 -25.96 16.86 -8.61
N ARG A 490 -27.21 16.74 -8.15
CA ARG A 490 -28.07 17.92 -8.00
C ARG A 490 -27.58 18.83 -6.89
N ALA A 491 -26.87 18.30 -5.89
CA ALA A 491 -26.44 19.01 -4.69
C ALA A 491 -25.04 19.65 -4.81
N VAL A 492 -24.34 19.47 -5.93
CA VAL A 492 -22.97 20.01 -6.14
C VAL A 492 -22.97 21.16 -7.17
N PRO A 493 -21.99 22.09 -7.11
CA PRO A 493 -21.85 23.21 -8.02
C PRO A 493 -21.65 22.82 -9.48
N ASP A 494 -20.75 21.87 -9.74
CA ASP A 494 -20.22 21.55 -11.07
C ASP A 494 -20.41 20.06 -11.37
N PRO A 495 -21.64 19.60 -11.59
CA PRO A 495 -21.95 18.16 -11.68
C PRO A 495 -21.17 17.45 -12.78
N GLN A 496 -20.82 18.16 -13.85
CA GLN A 496 -20.08 17.60 -14.99
C GLN A 496 -18.63 17.21 -14.66
N ALA A 497 -18.06 17.73 -13.58
CA ALA A 497 -16.71 17.41 -13.14
C ALA A 497 -16.58 16.04 -12.44
N TRP A 498 -17.72 15.42 -12.10
CA TRP A 498 -17.77 14.20 -11.29
C TRP A 498 -18.06 12.96 -12.15
N ALA A 499 -17.44 11.85 -11.79
CA ALA A 499 -17.69 10.54 -12.41
C ALA A 499 -17.85 9.43 -11.36
N ILE A 500 -18.56 8.37 -11.68
CA ILE A 500 -18.61 7.17 -10.83
C ILE A 500 -17.27 6.42 -10.98
N ARG A 501 -16.64 6.07 -9.87
CA ARG A 501 -15.44 5.21 -9.84
C ARG A 501 -15.78 3.91 -9.11
N PRO A 502 -15.57 2.74 -9.75
CA PRO A 502 -15.72 1.47 -9.04
C PRO A 502 -14.54 1.25 -8.09
N THR A 503 -14.83 0.80 -6.87
CA THR A 503 -13.84 0.48 -5.84
C THR A 503 -13.63 -1.03 -5.66
N ALA A 504 -14.39 -1.85 -6.39
CA ALA A 504 -14.29 -3.32 -6.36
C ALA A 504 -14.58 -3.97 -7.72
N ALA A 505 -14.05 -5.18 -7.95
CA ALA A 505 -14.27 -5.96 -9.17
C ALA A 505 -15.76 -6.19 -9.50
N ARG A 506 -16.60 -6.42 -8.49
CA ARG A 506 -18.06 -6.57 -8.68
C ARG A 506 -18.68 -5.28 -9.22
N GLN A 507 -18.30 -4.13 -8.67
CA GLN A 507 -18.81 -2.84 -9.12
C GLN A 507 -18.39 -2.53 -10.56
N ILE A 508 -17.20 -2.97 -10.99
CA ILE A 508 -16.81 -2.88 -12.41
C ILE A 508 -17.85 -3.60 -13.29
N ALA A 509 -18.23 -4.84 -12.95
CA ALA A 509 -19.22 -5.59 -13.71
C ALA A 509 -20.60 -4.91 -13.72
N GLU A 510 -21.02 -4.35 -12.59
CA GLU A 510 -22.27 -3.58 -12.47
C GLU A 510 -22.26 -2.29 -13.29
N LEU A 511 -21.14 -1.56 -13.33
CA LEU A 511 -20.98 -0.36 -14.16
C LEU A 511 -20.93 -0.70 -15.65
N ARG A 512 -20.34 -1.84 -16.04
CA ARG A 512 -20.40 -2.33 -17.42
C ARG A 512 -21.84 -2.51 -17.91
N ALA A 513 -22.77 -2.87 -17.03
CA ALA A 513 -24.18 -3.05 -17.38
C ALA A 513 -24.92 -1.73 -17.66
N ILE A 514 -24.37 -0.59 -17.27
CA ILE A 514 -25.01 0.74 -17.40
C ILE A 514 -24.13 1.75 -18.16
N GLU A 515 -23.17 1.29 -18.95
CA GLU A 515 -22.28 2.16 -19.72
C GLU A 515 -23.03 3.17 -20.60
N GLY A 516 -22.43 4.36 -20.73
CA GLY A 516 -23.02 5.45 -21.50
C GLY A 516 -24.26 6.08 -20.87
N THR A 517 -24.68 5.66 -19.66
CA THR A 517 -25.83 6.24 -18.95
C THR A 517 -25.44 7.15 -17.77
N ALA A 518 -24.16 7.21 -17.42
CA ALA A 518 -23.56 8.10 -16.43
C ALA A 518 -22.06 8.26 -16.72
N PRO A 519 -21.40 9.36 -16.28
CA PRO A 519 -19.96 9.49 -16.40
C PRO A 519 -19.27 8.49 -15.47
N MET A 520 -18.28 7.77 -16.00
CA MET A 520 -17.56 6.71 -15.29
C MET A 520 -16.07 6.79 -15.61
N VAL A 521 -15.25 6.52 -14.61
CA VAL A 521 -13.80 6.37 -14.75
C VAL A 521 -13.38 5.00 -14.25
N GLY A 522 -12.23 4.50 -14.72
CA GLY A 522 -11.71 3.25 -14.20
C GLY A 522 -11.21 3.38 -12.76
N PRO A 523 -10.98 2.26 -12.07
CA PRO A 523 -10.57 2.24 -10.67
C PRO A 523 -9.24 2.94 -10.41
N ASN A 524 -8.37 3.08 -11.41
CA ASN A 524 -7.04 3.66 -11.27
C ASN A 524 -6.96 5.15 -11.61
N ALA A 525 -8.05 5.77 -12.08
CA ALA A 525 -8.06 7.16 -12.51
C ALA A 525 -7.47 8.16 -11.48
N PRO A 526 -7.71 8.02 -10.16
CA PRO A 526 -7.09 8.89 -9.14
C PRO A 526 -5.58 8.77 -8.98
N TYR A 527 -5.02 7.61 -9.32
CA TYR A 527 -3.60 7.36 -9.16
C TYR A 527 -2.79 7.76 -10.40
N LYS A 528 -3.47 8.05 -11.51
CA LYS A 528 -2.84 8.51 -12.74
C LYS A 528 -2.16 9.85 -12.50
N GLY A 529 -0.85 9.90 -12.77
CA GLY A 529 -0.05 11.12 -12.65
C GLY A 529 0.31 11.52 -11.22
N LEU A 530 0.08 10.68 -10.21
CA LEU A 530 0.59 10.93 -8.86
C LEU A 530 2.12 10.97 -8.86
N THR A 531 2.67 12.08 -8.38
CA THR A 531 4.12 12.26 -8.25
C THR A 531 4.57 12.31 -6.80
N TYR A 532 3.68 12.39 -5.81
CA TYR A 532 4.02 12.55 -4.39
C TYR A 532 3.33 11.50 -3.52
N GLN A 533 4.08 10.93 -2.57
CA GLN A 533 3.56 10.03 -1.54
C GLN A 533 4.24 10.38 -0.20
N PRO A 534 3.50 10.78 0.84
CA PRO A 534 4.05 10.94 2.18
C PRO A 534 4.20 9.58 2.88
N LEU A 535 5.31 9.37 3.57
CA LEU A 535 5.61 8.08 4.22
C LEU A 535 5.85 8.23 5.73
N ASN A 536 6.59 9.26 6.09
CA ASN A 536 6.74 9.73 7.46
C ASN A 536 6.68 11.27 7.53
N PRO A 537 5.51 11.85 7.86
CA PRO A 537 5.37 13.28 8.10
C PRO A 537 6.24 13.72 9.29
N ALA A 538 7.26 14.53 9.02
CA ALA A 538 8.18 15.06 10.02
C ALA A 538 8.92 16.27 9.44
N GLU A 539 9.73 16.89 10.29
CA GLU A 539 10.67 17.94 9.91
C GLU A 539 12.11 17.42 10.05
N GLY A 540 13.00 17.85 9.18
CA GLY A 540 14.43 17.52 9.22
C GLY A 540 15.31 18.59 8.57
N PHE A 541 16.59 18.59 8.95
CA PHE A 541 17.60 19.52 8.46
C PHE A 541 18.83 18.79 7.95
N GLY A 542 19.41 19.26 6.87
CA GLY A 542 20.64 18.69 6.33
C GLY A 542 21.01 19.29 4.97
N THR A 543 22.18 18.91 4.46
CA THR A 543 22.60 19.26 3.10
C THR A 543 21.85 18.38 2.12
N LEU A 544 21.15 18.99 1.15
CA LEU A 544 20.41 18.25 0.13
C LEU A 544 21.38 17.66 -0.90
N VAL A 545 21.43 16.34 -1.02
CA VAL A 545 22.32 15.63 -1.96
C VAL A 545 21.52 14.61 -2.76
N PHE A 546 21.93 14.40 -4.02
CA PHE A 546 21.46 13.24 -4.78
C PHE A 546 22.48 12.12 -4.65
N VAL A 547 22.02 10.94 -4.24
CA VAL A 547 22.81 9.71 -4.19
C VAL A 547 22.02 8.62 -4.91
N PRO A 548 22.50 8.07 -6.04
CA PRO A 548 21.87 6.93 -6.68
C PRO A 548 21.72 5.78 -5.69
N ALA A 549 20.62 5.03 -5.76
CA ALA A 549 20.31 4.01 -4.78
C ALA A 549 21.36 2.90 -4.70
N ARG A 550 22.11 2.67 -5.80
CA ARG A 550 23.26 1.75 -5.85
C ARG A 550 24.48 2.19 -5.04
N ASP A 551 24.62 3.49 -4.81
CA ASP A 551 25.80 4.07 -4.15
C ASP A 551 25.55 4.33 -2.66
N LEU A 552 24.29 4.21 -2.20
CA LEU A 552 23.87 4.55 -0.83
C LEU A 552 24.60 3.77 0.26
N GLU A 553 24.95 2.50 0.02
CA GLU A 553 25.67 1.68 0.99
C GLU A 553 27.10 2.18 1.25
N THR A 554 27.71 2.83 0.26
CA THR A 554 29.09 3.33 0.33
C THR A 554 29.17 4.84 0.53
N ALA A 555 28.05 5.54 0.41
CA ALA A 555 27.99 6.99 0.53
C ALA A 555 28.24 7.44 1.98
N GLU A 556 28.96 8.55 2.13
CA GLU A 556 29.12 9.23 3.43
C GLU A 556 27.80 9.91 3.80
N LEU A 557 26.94 9.15 4.47
CA LEU A 557 25.66 9.61 4.99
C LEU A 557 25.77 9.94 6.49
N GLY A 558 24.83 10.73 6.99
CA GLY A 558 24.75 11.08 8.41
C GLY A 558 23.56 12.00 8.70
N PRO A 559 23.32 12.36 9.97
CA PRO A 559 22.19 13.20 10.37
C PRO A 559 22.12 14.51 9.59
N ASN A 560 23.26 15.09 9.24
CA ASN A 560 23.34 16.39 8.57
C ASN A 560 23.12 16.32 7.04
N VAL A 561 22.58 15.22 6.51
CA VAL A 561 22.34 15.00 5.09
C VAL A 561 20.86 14.71 4.84
N ILE A 562 20.27 15.37 3.84
CA ILE A 562 18.96 15.00 3.30
C ILE A 562 19.19 14.40 1.92
N VAL A 563 18.80 13.14 1.76
CA VAL A 563 19.11 12.35 0.57
C VAL A 563 17.93 12.37 -0.40
N VAL A 564 18.22 12.67 -1.65
CA VAL A 564 17.37 12.35 -2.81
C VAL A 564 17.96 11.12 -3.49
N THR A 565 17.14 10.11 -3.77
CA THR A 565 17.60 8.88 -4.44
C THR A 565 16.57 8.39 -5.45
N ASP A 566 17.02 7.65 -6.46
CA ASP A 566 16.21 7.24 -7.61
C ASP A 566 15.36 5.98 -7.37
N ASP A 567 15.57 5.27 -6.27
CA ASP A 567 14.86 4.03 -5.93
C ASP A 567 14.67 3.88 -4.41
N VAL A 568 13.85 2.91 -3.98
CA VAL A 568 13.69 2.58 -2.56
C VAL A 568 14.93 1.83 -2.07
N PRO A 569 15.69 2.38 -1.10
CA PRO A 569 16.84 1.66 -0.58
C PRO A 569 16.40 0.50 0.32
N ASN A 570 17.01 -0.67 0.09
CA ASN A 570 16.87 -1.82 0.99
C ASN A 570 17.48 -1.54 2.37
N GLU A 571 18.52 -0.69 2.40
CA GLU A 571 19.19 -0.25 3.62
C GLU A 571 19.42 1.26 3.61
N ALA A 572 19.10 1.92 4.73
CA ALA A 572 19.23 3.36 4.85
C ALA A 572 20.00 3.71 6.13
N ALA A 573 21.18 4.32 5.96
CA ALA A 573 21.94 4.91 7.05
C ALA A 573 21.11 5.99 7.77
N PHE A 574 21.54 6.38 8.97
CA PHE A 574 20.91 7.48 9.68
C PHE A 574 21.10 8.79 8.91
N MET A 575 19.99 9.49 8.61
CA MET A 575 19.98 10.70 7.79
C MET A 575 18.93 11.71 8.28
N GLY A 576 19.12 12.99 7.92
CA GLY A 576 18.24 14.10 8.26
C GLY A 576 16.93 14.12 7.47
N GLY A 577 16.84 13.38 6.37
CA GLY A 577 15.62 13.21 5.57
C GLY A 577 15.85 12.36 4.33
N LEU A 578 14.78 11.74 3.82
CA LEU A 578 14.79 10.90 2.63
C LEU A 578 13.70 11.30 1.63
N ILE A 579 14.08 11.46 0.36
CA ILE A 579 13.21 11.67 -0.79
C ILE A 579 13.52 10.59 -1.83
N THR A 580 12.61 9.67 -2.10
CA THR A 580 12.78 8.63 -3.14
C THR A 580 12.01 8.97 -4.41
N GLU A 581 12.58 8.75 -5.59
CA GLU A 581 11.85 8.93 -6.87
C GLU A 581 10.89 7.76 -7.16
N ALA A 582 10.94 6.69 -6.36
CA ALA A 582 10.04 5.55 -6.38
C ALA A 582 9.08 5.56 -5.16
N PHE A 583 7.83 5.13 -5.37
CA PHE A 583 6.88 4.92 -4.28
C PHE A 583 7.32 3.76 -3.39
N GLN A 584 7.10 3.90 -2.09
CA GLN A 584 7.48 2.93 -1.08
C GLN A 584 6.22 2.29 -0.49
N THR A 585 6.33 1.03 -0.07
CA THR A 585 5.30 0.45 0.80
C THR A 585 5.46 1.03 2.22
N PRO A 586 4.37 1.27 2.98
CA PRO A 586 4.47 1.73 4.37
C PRO A 586 5.32 0.82 5.27
N LEU A 587 5.48 -0.45 4.88
CA LEU A 587 6.22 -1.49 5.59
C LEU A 587 7.67 -1.65 5.14
N ALA A 588 8.12 -0.90 4.12
CA ALA A 588 9.52 -0.90 3.72
C ALA A 588 10.40 -0.60 4.94
N HIS A 589 11.48 -1.35 5.12
CA HIS A 589 12.33 -1.20 6.32
C HIS A 589 12.82 0.23 6.51
N VAL A 590 13.16 0.91 5.41
CA VAL A 590 13.54 2.33 5.42
C VAL A 590 12.46 3.23 6.02
N ASN A 591 11.18 2.97 5.75
CA ASN A 591 10.09 3.75 6.30
C ASN A 591 9.83 3.44 7.79
N VAL A 592 9.93 2.17 8.18
CA VAL A 592 9.82 1.75 9.59
C VAL A 592 10.90 2.45 10.43
N LEU A 593 12.14 2.52 9.93
CA LEU A 593 13.24 3.22 10.59
C LEU A 593 13.04 4.74 10.61
N ALA A 594 12.60 5.33 9.49
CA ALA A 594 12.30 6.76 9.44
C ALA A 594 11.27 7.16 10.50
N ARG A 595 10.21 6.34 10.70
CA ARG A 595 9.21 6.53 11.75
C ARG A 595 9.80 6.42 13.15
N GLY A 596 10.62 5.42 13.40
CA GLY A 596 11.30 5.25 14.70
C GLY A 596 12.20 6.44 15.07
N ARG A 597 12.84 7.07 14.08
CA ARG A 597 13.73 8.23 14.25
C ARG A 597 13.01 9.58 14.25
N GLY A 598 11.78 9.64 13.74
CA GLY A 598 11.12 10.90 13.39
C GLY A 598 11.81 11.63 12.23
N THR A 599 12.41 10.90 11.28
CA THR A 599 13.08 11.42 10.08
C THR A 599 12.05 11.64 8.97
N PRO A 600 11.97 12.82 8.33
CA PRO A 600 11.07 13.04 7.20
C PRO A 600 11.36 12.07 6.07
N ASN A 601 10.32 11.34 5.61
CA ASN A 601 10.40 10.38 4.50
C ASN A 601 9.22 10.61 3.54
N MET A 602 9.52 10.74 2.26
CA MET A 602 8.53 10.90 1.19
C MET A 602 9.05 10.29 -0.11
N ALA A 603 8.13 9.93 -1.00
CA ALA A 603 8.46 9.69 -2.39
C ALA A 603 8.00 10.88 -3.25
N LEU A 604 8.86 11.29 -4.19
CA LEU A 604 8.63 12.35 -5.16
C LEU A 604 9.18 11.93 -6.53
N ARG A 605 8.31 11.51 -7.45
CA ARG A 605 8.71 11.16 -8.81
C ARG A 605 9.36 12.37 -9.51
N GLY A 606 10.54 12.16 -10.08
CA GLY A 606 11.32 13.21 -10.73
C GLY A 606 11.84 14.28 -9.76
N ALA A 607 12.10 13.91 -8.50
CA ALA A 607 12.63 14.80 -7.46
C ALA A 607 13.85 15.62 -7.93
N ARG A 608 14.78 15.01 -8.67
CA ARG A 608 16.00 15.68 -9.18
C ARG A 608 15.71 16.87 -10.08
N ASP A 609 14.70 16.75 -10.92
CA ASP A 609 14.30 17.77 -11.89
C ASP A 609 13.16 18.65 -11.38
N ASN A 610 12.67 18.39 -10.17
CA ASN A 610 11.60 19.17 -9.57
C ASN A 610 12.07 20.61 -9.30
N GLU A 611 11.32 21.59 -9.79
CA GLU A 611 11.64 23.02 -9.65
C GLU A 611 11.80 23.47 -8.19
N ARG A 612 11.17 22.78 -7.22
CA ARG A 612 11.31 23.06 -5.78
C ARG A 612 12.63 22.55 -5.19
N LEU A 613 13.28 21.57 -5.83
CA LEU A 613 14.51 20.91 -5.34
C LEU A 613 15.75 21.36 -6.11
N LYS A 614 15.63 21.56 -7.43
CA LYS A 614 16.75 21.76 -8.37
C LYS A 614 17.72 22.87 -7.96
N GLY A 615 17.22 23.95 -7.37
CA GLY A 615 18.04 25.09 -6.89
C GLY A 615 18.63 24.92 -5.49
N LEU A 616 18.36 23.81 -4.81
CA LEU A 616 18.73 23.56 -3.41
C LEU A 616 19.76 22.44 -3.23
N PHE A 617 20.08 21.67 -4.28
CA PHE A 617 21.15 20.67 -4.21
C PHE A 617 22.49 21.30 -3.79
N GLY A 618 23.16 20.67 -2.83
CA GLY A 618 24.41 21.13 -2.22
C GLY A 618 24.22 22.21 -1.14
N LYS A 619 23.00 22.61 -0.80
CA LYS A 619 22.71 23.59 0.25
C LYS A 619 22.16 22.94 1.50
N LEU A 620 22.36 23.61 2.64
CA LEU A 620 21.65 23.30 3.88
C LEU A 620 20.17 23.67 3.74
N VAL A 621 19.28 22.71 3.96
CA VAL A 621 17.84 22.88 3.78
C VAL A 621 17.06 22.41 5.01
N ARG A 622 15.84 22.93 5.12
CA ARG A 622 14.76 22.40 5.96
C ARG A 622 13.80 21.64 5.06
N LEU A 623 13.57 20.36 5.37
CA LEU A 623 12.53 19.54 4.76
C LEU A 623 11.40 19.33 5.76
N GLU A 624 10.17 19.58 5.36
CA GLU A 624 8.97 19.25 6.12
C GLU A 624 8.04 18.42 5.24
N VAL A 625 7.78 17.17 5.63
CA VAL A 625 6.86 16.28 4.94
C VAL A 625 5.49 16.38 5.61
N ARG A 626 4.42 16.60 4.83
CA ARG A 626 3.03 16.64 5.30
C ARG A 626 2.17 15.64 4.54
N ALA A 627 0.95 15.42 5.01
CA ALA A 627 0.03 14.40 4.48
C ALA A 627 -0.38 14.60 3.01
N SER A 628 -0.30 15.80 2.45
CA SER A 628 -0.71 16.06 1.06
C SER A 628 0.29 16.90 0.26
N ASP A 629 1.34 17.40 0.90
CA ASP A 629 2.40 18.21 0.29
C ASP A 629 3.65 18.17 1.18
N PHE A 630 4.73 18.80 0.75
CA PHE A 630 5.95 19.02 1.52
C PHE A 630 6.32 20.51 1.52
N ASP A 631 7.25 20.94 2.38
CA ASP A 631 7.99 22.19 2.27
C ASP A 631 9.47 21.87 2.16
N LEU A 632 10.17 22.56 1.26
CA LEU A 632 11.62 22.46 1.14
C LEU A 632 12.18 23.85 0.85
N ARG A 633 13.05 24.33 1.73
CA ARG A 633 13.68 25.65 1.61
C ARG A 633 15.11 25.63 2.15
N GLU A 634 15.89 26.61 1.72
CA GLU A 634 17.20 26.88 2.33
C GLU A 634 17.05 27.18 3.83
N ALA A 635 17.96 26.66 4.64
CA ALA A 635 18.02 26.83 6.09
C ALA A 635 19.35 27.43 6.52
N THR A 636 19.33 28.14 7.64
CA THR A 636 20.54 28.66 8.27
C THR A 636 21.21 27.60 9.15
N ALA A 637 22.53 27.72 9.36
CA ALA A 637 23.26 26.86 10.29
C ALA A 637 22.67 26.92 11.71
N GLN A 638 22.22 28.10 12.15
CA GLN A 638 21.60 28.28 13.47
C GLN A 638 20.29 27.47 13.62
N GLU A 639 19.45 27.41 12.58
CA GLU A 639 18.23 26.59 12.62
C GLU A 639 18.57 25.10 12.72
N ALA A 640 19.53 24.63 11.91
CA ALA A 640 19.95 23.23 11.92
C ALA A 640 20.61 22.82 13.25
N ASP A 641 21.51 23.66 13.78
CA ASP A 641 22.17 23.42 15.07
C ASP A 641 21.14 23.34 16.20
N ALA A 642 20.20 24.28 16.26
CA ALA A 642 19.14 24.27 17.28
C ALA A 642 18.26 23.01 17.19
N TYR A 643 17.93 22.58 15.97
CA TYR A 643 17.16 21.35 15.73
C TYR A 643 17.90 20.10 16.22
N TRP A 644 19.19 19.96 15.89
CA TRP A 644 19.99 18.80 16.28
C TRP A 644 20.34 18.78 17.76
N GLU A 645 20.64 19.94 18.38
CA GLU A 645 20.84 20.03 19.84
C GLU A 645 19.59 19.61 20.61
N ALA A 646 18.40 20.01 20.16
CA ALA A 646 17.14 19.63 20.81
C ALA A 646 16.81 18.12 20.71
N ARG A 647 17.36 17.43 19.71
CA ARG A 647 17.20 16.00 19.49
C ARG A 647 18.26 15.13 20.15
N LYS A 648 19.33 15.73 20.70
CA LYS A 648 20.30 14.96 21.47
C LYS A 648 19.59 14.29 22.65
N PRO A 649 19.73 12.97 22.83
CA PRO A 649 19.12 12.30 23.95
C PRO A 649 19.55 12.91 25.28
N THR A 650 18.59 13.23 26.15
CA THR A 650 18.83 13.69 27.52
C THR A 650 18.27 12.69 28.51
N GLY A 651 19.00 12.40 29.59
CA GLY A 651 18.56 11.46 30.63
C GLY A 651 19.56 10.32 30.81
N ASP A 652 19.13 9.25 31.47
CA ASP A 652 19.93 8.02 31.59
C ASP A 652 19.86 7.22 30.28
N ARG A 653 20.90 6.41 30.02
CA ARG A 653 20.88 5.48 28.89
C ARG A 653 19.81 4.40 29.12
N LEU A 654 19.12 4.01 28.04
CA LEU A 654 18.27 2.83 28.03
C LEU A 654 19.18 1.63 28.29
N ALA A 655 18.96 0.93 29.40
CA ALA A 655 19.73 -0.24 29.79
C ALA A 655 18.93 -1.50 29.46
N PRO A 656 19.17 -2.17 28.31
CA PRO A 656 18.43 -3.36 27.92
C PRO A 656 18.49 -4.43 29.02
N ALA A 657 17.35 -5.05 29.30
CA ALA A 657 17.31 -6.16 30.22
C ALA A 657 18.18 -7.31 29.69
N LEU A 658 18.90 -7.97 30.60
CA LEU A 658 19.90 -8.97 30.27
C LEU A 658 19.99 -9.99 31.40
N ASP A 659 19.52 -11.20 31.12
CA ASP A 659 19.63 -12.37 31.99
C ASP A 659 20.56 -13.41 31.36
N LEU A 660 21.70 -13.63 32.01
CA LEU A 660 22.73 -14.58 31.58
C LEU A 660 22.65 -15.92 32.35
N SER A 661 21.63 -16.12 33.19
CA SER A 661 21.46 -17.33 34.00
C SER A 661 20.97 -18.54 33.18
N VAL A 662 20.29 -18.29 32.06
CA VAL A 662 19.81 -19.33 31.14
C VAL A 662 20.95 -19.82 30.26
N ARG A 663 21.14 -21.14 30.20
CA ARG A 663 22.23 -21.84 29.50
C ARG A 663 21.69 -23.01 28.66
N GLY A 664 22.52 -23.56 27.79
CA GLY A 664 22.15 -24.61 26.83
C GLY A 664 21.20 -24.13 25.73
N VAL A 665 20.49 -25.05 25.08
CA VAL A 665 19.41 -24.72 24.13
C VAL A 665 18.04 -24.62 24.82
N VAL A 666 17.21 -23.67 24.41
CA VAL A 666 15.88 -23.43 25.00
C VAL A 666 14.78 -23.76 24.00
N SER A 667 13.97 -24.78 24.28
CA SER A 667 12.82 -25.13 23.44
C SER A 667 11.70 -24.08 23.57
N LEU A 668 11.16 -23.62 22.44
CA LEU A 668 10.18 -22.52 22.47
C LEU A 668 8.77 -22.92 22.87
N ASP A 669 8.40 -24.19 22.76
CA ASP A 669 7.15 -24.72 23.30
C ASP A 669 7.07 -24.59 24.84
N ALA A 670 8.23 -24.58 25.51
CA ALA A 670 8.37 -24.40 26.95
C ALA A 670 8.76 -22.98 27.39
N ALA A 671 9.15 -22.09 26.47
CA ALA A 671 9.61 -20.73 26.78
C ALA A 671 8.47 -19.70 26.72
N ALA A 672 8.51 -18.58 27.43
CA ALA A 672 7.44 -17.56 27.43
C ALA A 672 7.93 -16.16 27.05
N TYR A 673 7.00 -15.24 26.77
CA TYR A 673 7.31 -13.85 26.45
C TYR A 673 8.20 -13.17 27.50
N THR A 674 8.00 -13.51 28.78
CA THR A 674 8.78 -12.97 29.92
C THR A 674 10.25 -13.38 29.93
N GLN A 675 10.66 -14.31 29.05
CA GLN A 675 12.06 -14.71 28.90
C GLN A 675 12.79 -13.91 27.82
N SER A 676 12.18 -12.87 27.24
CA SER A 676 12.81 -11.95 26.28
C SER A 676 14.17 -11.42 26.76
N ASP A 677 14.33 -11.26 28.07
CA ASP A 677 15.57 -10.81 28.71
C ASP A 677 16.73 -11.82 28.63
N SER A 678 16.45 -13.07 28.23
CA SER A 678 17.43 -14.17 28.11
C SER A 678 17.58 -14.74 26.69
N ILE A 679 16.50 -14.75 25.91
CA ILE A 679 16.45 -15.32 24.55
C ILE A 679 16.10 -14.29 23.46
N GLY A 680 15.90 -13.02 23.84
CA GLY A 680 15.56 -11.93 22.93
C GLY A 680 14.12 -11.94 22.43
N SER A 681 13.71 -10.82 21.84
CA SER A 681 12.32 -10.53 21.51
C SER A 681 11.74 -11.44 20.43
N LYS A 682 12.51 -11.78 19.37
CA LYS A 682 11.99 -12.66 18.31
C LYS A 682 11.75 -14.09 18.80
N ALA A 683 12.67 -14.63 19.59
CA ALA A 683 12.50 -15.97 20.13
C ALA A 683 11.36 -16.03 21.15
N ALA A 684 11.28 -15.05 22.06
CA ALA A 684 10.19 -14.94 23.03
C ALA A 684 8.83 -14.70 22.36
N GLY A 685 8.80 -13.87 21.32
CA GLY A 685 7.63 -13.66 20.46
C GLY A 685 7.21 -14.95 19.76
N MET A 686 8.13 -15.68 19.14
CA MET A 686 7.85 -16.98 18.53
C MET A 686 7.34 -18.02 19.54
N ALA A 687 7.83 -17.99 20.78
CA ALA A 687 7.37 -18.87 21.86
C ALA A 687 5.88 -18.69 22.17
N GLU A 688 5.38 -17.45 22.14
CA GLU A 688 3.95 -17.16 22.34
C GLU A 688 3.07 -17.58 21.16
N LEU A 689 3.59 -17.63 19.94
CA LEU A 689 2.82 -18.12 18.79
C LEU A 689 2.36 -19.57 18.97
N TYR A 690 3.13 -20.42 19.67
CA TYR A 690 2.71 -21.79 20.02
C TYR A 690 1.51 -21.83 20.98
N ARG A 691 1.21 -20.73 21.67
CA ARG A 691 0.15 -20.63 22.68
C ARG A 691 -1.12 -19.97 22.18
N VAL A 692 -1.10 -19.38 20.98
CA VAL A 692 -2.31 -18.89 20.32
C VAL A 692 -3.18 -20.09 19.96
N ASN A 693 -4.28 -20.26 20.69
CA ASN A 693 -5.10 -21.46 20.66
C ASN A 693 -6.61 -21.18 20.48
N SER A 694 -6.96 -19.92 20.23
CA SER A 694 -8.33 -19.48 19.99
C SER A 694 -8.38 -18.47 18.86
N VAL A 695 -9.53 -18.40 18.20
CA VAL A 695 -9.86 -17.41 17.18
C VAL A 695 -11.15 -16.71 17.57
N GLY A 696 -11.41 -15.54 16.96
CA GLY A 696 -12.67 -14.83 17.12
C GLY A 696 -13.89 -15.65 16.65
N GLN A 697 -15.07 -15.26 17.08
CA GLN A 697 -16.33 -15.98 16.81
C GLN A 697 -16.67 -16.12 15.31
N TYR A 698 -16.14 -15.23 14.46
CA TYR A 698 -16.38 -15.22 13.01
C TYR A 698 -15.31 -16.00 12.23
N CYS A 699 -14.38 -16.62 12.93
CA CYS A 699 -13.24 -17.30 12.35
C CYS A 699 -13.40 -18.82 12.40
N PRO A 700 -12.93 -19.53 11.37
CA PRO A 700 -13.11 -20.97 11.32
C PRO A 700 -12.14 -21.64 12.33
N PRO A 701 -12.63 -22.57 13.17
CA PRO A 701 -11.83 -23.13 14.27
C PRO A 701 -10.71 -24.06 13.79
N ASP A 702 -10.70 -24.47 12.52
CA ASP A 702 -9.63 -25.28 11.90
C ASP A 702 -8.31 -24.51 11.70
N LEU A 703 -8.30 -23.20 11.96
CA LEU A 703 -7.08 -22.40 12.03
C LEU A 703 -6.21 -22.71 13.26
N MET A 704 -6.76 -23.43 14.25
CA MET A 704 -6.09 -23.74 15.50
C MET A 704 -5.69 -25.22 15.61
N PRO A 705 -4.52 -25.53 16.21
CA PRO A 705 -3.47 -24.58 16.62
C PRO A 705 -2.84 -23.89 15.41
N LEU A 706 -2.28 -22.70 15.61
CA LEU A 706 -1.57 -22.01 14.52
C LEU A 706 -0.49 -22.92 13.93
N PHE A 707 -0.41 -22.93 12.61
CA PHE A 707 0.73 -23.53 11.94
C PHE A 707 1.90 -22.55 12.02
N VAL A 708 2.87 -22.91 12.86
CA VAL A 708 4.09 -22.15 13.14
C VAL A 708 5.29 -23.08 12.88
N PRO A 709 6.50 -22.54 12.68
CA PRO A 709 7.73 -23.34 12.67
C PRO A 709 7.74 -24.39 13.78
N PRO A 710 7.73 -25.71 13.50
CA PRO A 710 7.69 -26.73 14.54
C PRO A 710 9.05 -26.84 15.24
N ALA A 711 9.04 -27.22 16.52
CA ALA A 711 10.25 -27.53 17.30
C ALA A 711 11.36 -26.45 17.26
N ALA A 712 10.99 -25.17 17.10
CA ALA A 712 11.96 -24.09 17.13
C ALA A 712 12.58 -23.97 18.53
N PHE A 713 13.84 -23.55 18.58
CA PHE A 713 14.56 -23.35 19.83
C PHE A 713 15.41 -22.07 19.78
N ALA A 714 15.84 -21.60 20.93
CA ALA A 714 16.71 -20.44 21.07
C ALA A 714 18.07 -20.81 21.67
N VAL A 715 19.10 -20.11 21.21
CA VAL A 715 20.42 -20.05 21.84
C VAL A 715 20.47 -18.75 22.67
N PRO A 716 20.52 -18.82 24.02
CA PRO A 716 20.43 -17.66 24.90
C PRO A 716 21.61 -16.67 24.78
N PHE A 717 21.42 -15.45 25.31
CA PHE A 717 22.43 -14.38 25.36
C PHE A 717 23.73 -14.76 26.06
N SER A 718 23.66 -15.72 26.96
CA SER A 718 24.77 -16.16 27.78
C SER A 718 25.92 -16.73 26.94
N HIS A 719 25.61 -17.50 25.89
CA HIS A 719 26.61 -18.05 24.97
C HIS A 719 27.20 -17.00 24.04
N TYR A 720 26.39 -16.03 23.62
CA TYR A 720 26.89 -14.86 22.88
C TYR A 720 27.89 -14.07 23.74
N MET A 721 27.56 -13.82 25.00
CA MET A 721 28.39 -13.02 25.89
C MET A 721 29.73 -13.73 26.14
N ASP A 722 29.71 -15.04 26.36
CA ASP A 722 30.92 -15.85 26.49
C ASP A 722 31.79 -15.78 25.22
N HIS A 723 31.20 -15.91 24.03
CA HIS A 723 31.93 -15.79 22.74
C HIS A 723 32.50 -14.39 22.52
N PHE A 724 31.73 -13.35 22.84
CA PHE A 724 32.14 -11.95 22.72
C PHE A 724 33.33 -11.61 23.62
N GLN A 725 33.36 -12.18 24.83
CA GLN A 725 34.47 -12.05 25.77
C GLN A 725 35.67 -12.90 25.34
N ALA A 726 35.47 -14.19 25.05
CA ALA A 726 36.55 -15.14 24.72
C ALA A 726 37.29 -14.80 23.42
N SER A 727 36.61 -14.17 22.45
CA SER A 727 37.22 -13.66 21.22
C SER A 727 38.10 -12.42 21.43
N GLY A 728 38.06 -11.79 22.61
CA GLY A 728 38.72 -10.51 22.89
C GLY A 728 38.10 -9.34 22.12
N ALA A 729 36.89 -9.50 21.58
CA ALA A 729 36.16 -8.45 20.88
C ALA A 729 35.61 -7.40 21.86
N ALA A 730 35.18 -7.83 23.06
CA ALA A 730 34.73 -6.95 24.13
C ALA A 730 35.83 -5.95 24.57
N ASP A 731 37.04 -6.45 24.83
CA ASP A 731 38.18 -5.61 25.22
C ASP A 731 38.56 -4.63 24.10
N LEU A 732 38.57 -5.10 22.85
CA LEU A 732 38.86 -4.25 21.69
C LEU A 732 37.81 -3.12 21.54
N LEU A 733 36.52 -3.43 21.72
CA LEU A 733 35.48 -2.41 21.65
C LEU A 733 35.65 -1.37 22.77
N ALA A 734 35.92 -1.82 23.99
CA ALA A 734 36.16 -0.91 25.12
C ALA A 734 37.38 0.00 24.91
N GLU A 735 38.44 -0.49 24.23
CA GLU A 735 39.58 0.32 23.82
C GLU A 735 39.18 1.36 22.75
N LEU A 736 38.46 0.95 21.70
CA LEU A 736 38.01 1.81 20.62
C LEU A 736 37.08 2.93 21.11
N GLU A 737 36.16 2.65 22.03
CA GLU A 737 35.24 3.65 22.59
C GLU A 737 35.96 4.77 23.36
N GLN A 738 37.20 4.54 23.81
CA GLN A 738 38.03 5.59 24.44
C GLN A 738 38.82 6.40 23.40
N ASP A 739 38.98 5.90 22.18
CA ASP A 739 39.70 6.58 21.12
C ASP A 739 38.90 7.81 20.62
N PRO A 740 39.48 9.04 20.66
CA PRO A 740 38.84 10.21 20.07
C PRO A 740 38.61 10.10 18.56
N GLU A 741 39.48 9.40 17.84
CA GLU A 741 39.36 9.25 16.37
C GLU A 741 38.17 8.35 16.03
N PHE A 742 38.00 7.23 16.72
CA PHE A 742 36.82 6.35 16.60
C PHE A 742 35.50 7.08 16.87
N ARG A 743 35.48 8.08 17.76
CA ARG A 743 34.27 8.84 18.12
C ARG A 743 33.97 10.01 17.19
N ALA A 744 34.97 10.52 16.49
CA ALA A 744 34.87 11.75 15.70
C ALA A 744 34.89 11.50 14.19
N ASP A 745 35.58 10.46 13.73
CA ASP A 745 35.78 10.16 12.31
C ASP A 745 34.92 8.95 11.88
N PRO A 746 33.95 9.12 10.97
CA PRO A 746 33.08 8.03 10.52
C PRO A 746 33.82 6.84 9.89
N HIS A 747 34.96 7.09 9.23
CA HIS A 747 35.73 6.02 8.58
C HIS A 747 36.46 5.16 9.61
N ALA A 748 37.18 5.80 10.55
CA ALA A 748 37.83 5.13 11.67
C ALA A 748 36.81 4.39 12.55
N HIS A 749 35.62 4.96 12.74
CA HIS A 749 34.50 4.32 13.43
C HIS A 749 34.09 3.00 12.76
N ALA A 750 33.80 3.05 11.45
CA ALA A 750 33.39 1.87 10.69
C ALA A 750 34.50 0.79 10.62
N GLU A 751 35.76 1.20 10.44
CA GLU A 751 36.92 0.29 10.42
C GLU A 751 37.13 -0.36 11.78
N GLY A 752 36.99 0.39 12.88
CA GLY A 752 37.09 -0.12 14.24
C GLY A 752 36.05 -1.21 14.52
N LEU A 753 34.79 -0.96 14.20
CA LEU A 753 33.73 -1.96 14.35
C LEU A 753 33.93 -3.18 13.42
N ALA A 754 34.47 -2.99 12.21
CA ALA A 754 34.84 -4.10 11.34
C ALA A 754 35.91 -5.01 11.98
N LYS A 755 36.89 -4.45 12.69
CA LYS A 755 37.89 -5.23 13.44
C LYS A 755 37.27 -6.01 14.60
N VAL A 756 36.29 -5.44 15.30
CA VAL A 756 35.51 -6.14 16.35
C VAL A 756 34.78 -7.35 15.77
N ARG A 757 34.08 -7.17 14.64
CA ARG A 757 33.39 -8.28 13.95
C ARG A 757 34.38 -9.35 13.47
N ALA A 758 35.51 -8.94 12.89
CA ALA A 758 36.54 -9.87 12.42
C ALA A 758 37.13 -10.73 13.56
N ARG A 759 37.31 -10.18 14.77
CA ARG A 759 37.73 -10.94 15.96
C ARG A 759 36.72 -12.04 16.32
N MET A 760 35.43 -11.71 16.32
CA MET A 760 34.37 -12.66 16.63
C MET A 760 34.25 -13.76 15.57
N MET A 761 34.40 -13.41 14.29
CA MET A 761 34.38 -14.36 13.17
C MET A 761 35.58 -15.31 13.17
N ALA A 762 36.76 -14.84 13.59
CA ALA A 762 37.97 -15.68 13.62
C ALA A 762 38.02 -16.63 14.83
N HIS A 763 37.32 -16.30 15.92
CA HIS A 763 37.28 -17.15 17.11
C HIS A 763 36.35 -18.36 16.86
N PRO A 764 36.76 -19.60 17.20
CA PRO A 764 35.88 -20.76 17.11
C PRO A 764 34.76 -20.66 18.16
N VAL A 765 33.59 -21.19 17.85
CA VAL A 765 32.51 -21.35 18.84
C VAL A 765 32.91 -22.44 19.84
N ASP A 766 32.51 -22.30 21.09
CA ASP A 766 32.79 -23.31 22.12
C ASP A 766 32.30 -24.71 21.64
N PRO A 767 33.17 -25.74 21.62
CA PRO A 767 32.81 -27.03 21.06
C PRO A 767 31.66 -27.75 21.78
N GLU A 768 31.45 -27.49 23.08
CA GLU A 768 30.37 -28.11 23.86
C GLU A 768 29.02 -27.55 23.42
N ILE A 769 28.88 -26.22 23.35
CA ILE A 769 27.64 -25.60 22.89
C ILE A 769 27.40 -25.80 21.39
N LEU A 770 28.45 -25.80 20.56
CA LEU A 770 28.31 -26.09 19.13
C LEU A 770 27.76 -27.51 18.94
N GLY A 771 28.29 -28.49 19.68
CA GLY A 771 27.80 -29.87 19.66
C GLY A 771 26.36 -30.01 20.14
N GLU A 772 25.96 -29.27 21.18
CA GLU A 772 24.58 -29.24 21.68
C GLU A 772 23.62 -28.64 20.63
N ILE A 773 24.01 -27.55 19.97
CA ILE A 773 23.21 -26.90 18.92
C ILE A 773 23.09 -27.81 17.70
N THR A 774 24.19 -28.40 17.20
CA THR A 774 24.15 -29.30 16.04
C THR A 774 23.35 -30.56 16.35
N GLY A 775 23.51 -31.13 17.55
CA GLY A 775 22.72 -32.28 17.99
C GLY A 775 21.24 -31.93 18.12
N ALA A 776 20.91 -30.73 18.61
CA ALA A 776 19.54 -30.26 18.67
C ALA A 776 18.91 -30.06 17.28
N ILE A 777 19.69 -29.58 16.31
CA ILE A 777 19.26 -29.46 14.90
C ILE A 777 19.03 -30.84 14.29
N GLU A 778 19.98 -31.76 14.43
CA GLU A 778 19.85 -33.13 13.89
C GLU A 778 18.63 -33.86 14.47
N GLU A 779 18.39 -33.73 15.78
CA GLU A 779 17.24 -34.31 16.47
C GLU A 779 15.90 -33.76 15.96
N ARG A 780 15.81 -32.45 15.72
CA ARG A 780 14.55 -31.75 15.41
C ARG A 780 14.25 -31.66 13.92
N PHE A 781 15.28 -31.52 13.10
CA PHE A 781 15.20 -31.19 11.68
C PHE A 781 15.96 -32.18 10.79
N GLY A 782 16.68 -33.16 11.35
CA GLY A 782 17.49 -34.10 10.56
C GLY A 782 18.59 -33.39 9.77
N GLY A 783 18.72 -33.73 8.49
CA GLY A 783 19.66 -33.09 7.58
C GLY A 783 19.13 -31.81 6.90
N ASP A 784 17.93 -31.34 7.29
CA ASP A 784 17.34 -30.16 6.67
C ASP A 784 18.13 -28.90 6.99
N ARG A 785 18.18 -27.98 6.02
CA ARG A 785 18.72 -26.63 6.21
C ARG A 785 17.92 -25.90 7.28
N VAL A 786 18.61 -25.15 8.15
CA VAL A 786 17.98 -24.36 9.22
C VAL A 786 18.22 -22.87 9.03
N ARG A 787 17.31 -22.05 9.56
CA ARG A 787 17.44 -20.60 9.65
C ARG A 787 17.89 -20.22 11.06
N LEU A 788 18.93 -19.40 11.14
CA LEU A 788 19.43 -18.78 12.37
C LEU A 788 19.09 -17.28 12.32
N ARG A 789 18.05 -16.89 13.08
CA ARG A 789 17.56 -15.50 13.14
C ARG A 789 18.14 -14.77 14.34
N SER A 790 18.57 -13.54 14.12
CA SER A 790 18.99 -12.63 15.19
C SER A 790 17.83 -12.35 16.15
N SER A 791 18.04 -12.48 17.46
CA SER A 791 17.05 -12.19 18.50
C SER A 791 17.72 -11.35 19.59
N SER A 792 17.88 -10.04 19.38
CA SER A 792 18.55 -9.16 20.36
C SER A 792 17.59 -8.65 21.44
N ASN A 793 18.13 -8.25 22.60
CA ASN A 793 17.44 -7.49 23.63
C ASN A 793 17.25 -5.99 23.28
N THR A 794 17.67 -5.58 22.07
CA THR A 794 17.53 -4.21 21.57
C THR A 794 16.52 -4.06 20.42
N GLU A 795 15.84 -5.15 20.02
CA GLU A 795 14.95 -5.10 18.86
C GLU A 795 13.61 -4.39 19.13
N ASP A 796 13.02 -4.54 20.32
CA ASP A 796 11.68 -4.01 20.64
C ASP A 796 11.65 -3.27 22.01
N LEU A 797 12.57 -2.32 22.22
CA LEU A 797 12.56 -1.49 23.42
C LEU A 797 11.47 -0.41 23.33
N ALA A 798 10.99 0.07 24.49
CA ALA A 798 9.87 1.01 24.57
C ALA A 798 10.05 2.29 23.70
N THR A 799 11.28 2.79 23.60
CA THR A 799 11.62 4.02 22.86
C THR A 799 12.69 3.81 21.79
N PHE A 800 13.05 2.56 21.49
CA PHE A 800 14.04 2.21 20.47
C PHE A 800 13.67 0.88 19.79
N ASN A 801 13.70 0.85 18.46
CA ASN A 801 13.42 -0.36 17.71
C ASN A 801 14.60 -0.72 16.79
N GLY A 802 15.23 -1.86 17.04
CA GLY A 802 16.37 -2.40 16.30
C GLY A 802 16.00 -3.25 15.08
N ALA A 803 14.77 -3.16 14.56
CA ALA A 803 14.29 -3.92 13.42
C ALA A 803 15.19 -3.74 12.18
N GLY A 804 15.60 -4.86 11.58
CA GLY A 804 16.36 -4.86 10.34
C GLY A 804 17.81 -4.37 10.48
N LEU A 805 18.35 -4.24 11.70
CA LEU A 805 19.74 -3.83 11.95
C LEU A 805 20.74 -5.01 11.96
N HIS A 806 20.23 -6.23 12.11
CA HIS A 806 21.03 -7.43 12.35
C HIS A 806 20.88 -8.45 11.23
N THR A 807 21.92 -9.25 11.06
CA THR A 807 21.99 -10.25 10.00
C THR A 807 21.36 -11.56 10.49
N SER A 808 20.48 -12.13 9.67
CA SER A 808 19.98 -13.50 9.84
C SER A 808 20.42 -14.34 8.66
N THR A 809 20.87 -15.57 8.89
CA THR A 809 21.40 -16.43 7.84
C THR A 809 20.91 -17.87 8.00
N SER A 810 21.20 -18.72 7.02
CA SER A 810 20.87 -20.14 7.06
C SER A 810 22.14 -20.96 7.25
N GLY A 811 22.02 -22.15 7.84
CA GLY A 811 23.13 -23.08 8.05
C GLY A 811 22.73 -24.54 7.84
N GLU A 812 23.72 -25.38 7.58
CA GLU A 812 23.59 -26.82 7.32
C GLU A 812 24.63 -27.59 8.14
N LEU A 813 24.29 -28.84 8.51
CA LEU A 813 25.15 -29.68 9.36
C LEU A 813 26.44 -30.10 8.64
N ASP A 814 26.37 -30.48 7.36
CA ASP A 814 27.49 -31.07 6.60
C ASP A 814 28.13 -30.11 5.58
N ALA A 815 27.79 -28.82 5.61
CA ALA A 815 28.28 -27.85 4.64
C ALA A 815 29.64 -27.23 5.03
N THR A 816 30.53 -27.08 4.04
CA THR A 816 31.86 -26.50 4.24
C THR A 816 31.90 -24.96 4.20
N SER A 817 30.94 -24.33 3.52
CA SER A 817 30.86 -22.86 3.35
C SER A 817 29.62 -22.21 3.99
N SER A 818 28.75 -23.01 4.60
CA SER A 818 27.50 -22.59 5.27
C SER A 818 27.27 -23.42 6.55
N SER A 819 28.35 -23.69 7.28
CA SER A 819 28.30 -24.48 8.51
C SER A 819 27.46 -23.78 9.59
N ILE A 820 26.92 -24.55 10.54
CA ILE A 820 26.20 -24.00 11.71
C ILE A 820 27.09 -23.03 12.50
N GLU A 821 28.39 -23.31 12.60
CA GLU A 821 29.34 -22.46 13.30
C GLU A 821 29.51 -21.10 12.61
N ASP A 822 29.69 -21.08 11.29
CA ASP A 822 29.78 -19.84 10.51
C ASP A 822 28.49 -19.02 10.62
N ALA A 823 27.35 -19.70 10.59
CA ALA A 823 26.05 -19.05 10.73
C ALA A 823 25.90 -18.38 12.12
N LEU A 824 26.29 -19.07 13.21
CA LEU A 824 26.26 -18.49 14.56
C LEU A 824 27.16 -17.26 14.68
N ARG A 825 28.41 -17.35 14.21
CA ARG A 825 29.37 -16.23 14.24
C ARG A 825 28.89 -15.03 13.41
N THR A 826 28.25 -15.30 12.27
CA THR A 826 27.64 -14.27 11.42
C THR A 826 26.53 -13.54 12.15
N VAL A 827 25.59 -14.26 12.78
CA VAL A 827 24.49 -13.66 13.54
C VAL A 827 25.03 -12.86 14.74
N TRP A 828 25.93 -13.44 15.53
CA TRP A 828 26.51 -12.78 16.71
C TRP A 828 27.31 -11.53 16.39
N SER A 829 28.18 -11.58 15.38
CA SER A 829 28.99 -10.41 14.99
C SER A 829 28.13 -9.27 14.42
N SER A 830 26.95 -9.57 13.86
CA SER A 830 26.05 -8.55 13.30
C SER A 830 25.46 -7.57 14.31
N LEU A 831 25.56 -7.86 15.62
CA LEU A 831 25.22 -6.88 16.67
C LEU A 831 26.10 -5.62 16.55
N TRP A 832 27.33 -5.78 16.05
CA TRP A 832 28.34 -4.73 15.90
C TRP A 832 28.51 -4.28 14.45
N ASN A 833 27.50 -4.48 13.60
CA ASN A 833 27.41 -3.75 12.35
C ASN A 833 27.42 -2.25 12.65
N THR A 834 28.12 -1.45 11.85
CA THR A 834 28.28 0.00 12.08
C THR A 834 26.93 0.68 12.30
N ARG A 835 25.99 0.43 11.39
CA ARG A 835 24.60 0.87 11.48
C ARG A 835 23.92 0.44 12.80
N ALA A 836 24.10 -0.82 13.23
CA ALA A 836 23.46 -1.31 14.44
C ALA A 836 24.00 -0.60 15.70
N TYR A 837 25.31 -0.30 15.71
CA TYR A 837 25.94 0.47 16.77
C TYR A 837 25.43 1.92 16.80
N ASP A 838 25.43 2.59 15.65
CA ASP A 838 25.03 4.00 15.51
C ASP A 838 23.57 4.23 15.89
N GLU A 839 22.66 3.34 15.47
CA GLU A 839 21.24 3.44 15.83
C GLU A 839 21.05 3.30 17.34
N ARG A 840 21.76 2.35 17.99
CA ARG A 840 21.72 2.20 19.45
C ARG A 840 22.28 3.42 20.16
N GLU A 841 23.35 4.01 19.65
CA GLU A 841 23.93 5.22 20.21
C GLU A 841 22.96 6.41 20.10
N PHE A 842 22.32 6.58 18.94
CA PHE A 842 21.29 7.59 18.72
C PHE A 842 20.06 7.38 19.61
N GLY A 843 19.62 6.13 19.76
CA GLY A 843 18.55 5.72 20.68
C GLY A 843 18.93 5.79 22.16
N HIS A 844 20.16 6.23 22.48
CA HIS A 844 20.70 6.33 23.83
C HIS A 844 20.72 4.99 24.58
N VAL A 845 20.98 3.91 23.86
CA VAL A 845 21.07 2.55 24.40
C VAL A 845 22.46 2.30 24.99
N GLU A 846 22.52 1.59 26.10
CA GLU A 846 23.77 1.15 26.72
C GLU A 846 24.40 -0.02 25.94
N GLN A 847 25.45 0.26 25.17
CA GLN A 847 26.13 -0.71 24.31
C GLN A 847 26.64 -1.94 25.10
N ALA A 848 27.14 -1.73 26.33
CA ALA A 848 27.70 -2.79 27.17
C ALA A 848 26.68 -3.87 27.59
N ARG A 849 25.38 -3.57 27.48
CA ARG A 849 24.30 -4.51 27.81
C ARG A 849 23.60 -5.08 26.57
N ALA A 850 23.98 -4.65 25.37
CA ALA A 850 23.47 -5.20 24.13
C ALA A 850 23.95 -6.66 23.96
N ALA A 851 23.02 -7.57 23.70
CA ALA A 851 23.32 -8.98 23.50
C ALA A 851 22.50 -9.57 22.35
N MET A 852 22.98 -10.70 21.81
CA MET A 852 22.36 -11.38 20.67
C MET A 852 22.08 -12.85 20.99
N ALA A 853 20.81 -13.21 21.10
CA ALA A 853 20.38 -14.60 21.10
C ALA A 853 20.11 -15.03 19.65
N VAL A 854 19.99 -16.34 19.43
CA VAL A 854 19.72 -16.89 18.09
C VAL A 854 18.47 -17.75 18.13
N LEU A 855 17.47 -17.38 17.33
CA LEU A 855 16.29 -18.19 17.07
C LEU A 855 16.59 -19.17 15.94
N VAL A 856 16.48 -20.47 16.21
CA VAL A 856 16.74 -21.55 15.25
C VAL A 856 15.45 -22.27 14.90
N HIS A 857 15.16 -22.40 13.61
CA HIS A 857 14.03 -23.17 13.08
C HIS A 857 14.35 -23.73 11.68
N GLN A 858 13.59 -24.70 11.18
CA GLN A 858 13.72 -25.24 9.81
C GLN A 858 13.69 -24.11 8.77
N ALA A 859 14.57 -24.15 7.76
CA ALA A 859 14.47 -23.26 6.62
C ALA A 859 13.46 -23.85 5.63
N TRP A 860 12.46 -23.05 5.24
CA TRP A 860 11.53 -23.41 4.18
C TRP A 860 11.99 -22.83 2.86
N GLN A 861 11.79 -23.62 1.80
CA GLN A 861 11.94 -23.24 0.40
C GLN A 861 10.59 -23.45 -0.31
N SER A 862 10.45 -22.90 -1.50
CA SER A 862 9.28 -23.05 -2.38
C SER A 862 7.98 -22.51 -1.76
N GLU A 863 8.05 -21.28 -1.23
CA GLU A 863 6.89 -20.55 -0.76
C GLU A 863 5.95 -20.24 -1.93
N ARG A 864 4.63 -20.35 -1.74
CA ARG A 864 3.65 -19.95 -2.78
C ARG A 864 3.33 -18.47 -2.74
N ALA A 865 3.44 -17.88 -1.56
CA ALA A 865 3.34 -16.45 -1.30
C ALA A 865 3.91 -16.17 0.09
N GLN A 866 4.36 -14.95 0.31
CA GLN A 866 4.81 -14.52 1.63
C GLN A 866 4.46 -13.06 1.85
N GLY A 867 4.53 -12.63 3.11
CA GLY A 867 4.16 -11.27 3.42
C GLY A 867 4.29 -10.88 4.87
N VAL A 868 3.86 -9.65 5.10
CA VAL A 868 3.76 -9.02 6.42
C VAL A 868 2.36 -8.47 6.57
N ALA A 869 1.76 -8.64 7.73
CA ALA A 869 0.45 -8.09 8.02
C ALA A 869 0.42 -7.43 9.40
N ILE A 870 -0.40 -6.39 9.54
CA ILE A 870 -0.59 -5.63 10.76
C ILE A 870 -2.06 -5.73 11.15
N SER A 871 -2.33 -5.98 12.42
CA SER A 871 -3.68 -6.05 13.00
C SER A 871 -4.34 -4.65 13.14
N ARG A 872 -3.97 -3.71 12.29
CA ARG A 872 -4.44 -2.32 12.22
C ARG A 872 -4.07 -1.74 10.85
N ASN A 873 -4.79 -0.73 10.37
CA ASN A 873 -4.53 -0.14 9.06
C ASN A 873 -3.25 0.72 9.12
N ALA A 874 -2.25 0.37 8.31
CA ALA A 874 -0.96 1.07 8.24
C ALA A 874 -1.02 2.41 7.50
N LEU A 875 -2.06 2.61 6.69
CA LEU A 875 -2.34 3.81 5.90
C LEU A 875 -3.24 4.80 6.67
N ASP A 876 -4.10 4.28 7.56
CA ASP A 876 -4.96 5.05 8.46
C ASP A 876 -4.99 4.38 9.84
N ALA A 877 -4.01 4.72 10.67
CA ALA A 877 -3.79 4.10 11.98
C ALA A 877 -4.97 4.31 12.95
N ILE A 878 -5.86 5.26 12.71
CA ILE A 878 -6.99 5.51 13.61
C ILE A 878 -8.00 4.35 13.49
N ARG A 879 -8.14 3.74 12.30
CA ARG A 879 -9.04 2.61 12.06
C ARG A 879 -8.44 1.28 12.56
N ASP A 880 -8.76 0.88 13.80
CA ASP A 880 -8.44 -0.49 14.31
C ASP A 880 -9.24 -1.59 13.66
N SER A 881 -10.44 -1.27 13.20
CA SER A 881 -11.33 -2.24 12.55
C SER A 881 -10.90 -2.65 11.14
N GLN A 882 -9.68 -2.32 10.73
CA GLN A 882 -9.09 -2.65 9.44
C GLN A 882 -7.67 -3.15 9.65
N TYR A 883 -7.26 -4.16 8.90
CA TYR A 883 -5.93 -4.76 8.95
C TYR A 883 -5.19 -4.45 7.65
N TYR A 884 -3.89 -4.20 7.75
CA TYR A 884 -3.05 -3.98 6.58
C TYR A 884 -2.29 -5.26 6.25
N ILE A 885 -2.31 -5.69 4.99
CA ILE A 885 -1.64 -6.90 4.51
C ILE A 885 -0.79 -6.52 3.30
N ASN A 886 0.49 -6.85 3.34
CA ASN A 886 1.39 -6.74 2.20
C ASN A 886 1.84 -8.14 1.80
N ALA A 887 1.67 -8.48 0.51
CA ALA A 887 1.87 -9.84 0.01
C ALA A 887 2.69 -9.84 -1.30
N GLN A 888 3.54 -10.85 -1.45
CA GLN A 888 4.30 -11.09 -2.67
C GLN A 888 4.25 -12.58 -3.06
N ILE A 889 4.35 -12.85 -4.36
CA ILE A 889 4.47 -14.21 -4.88
C ILE A 889 5.79 -14.80 -4.44
N GLY A 890 5.73 -16.07 -4.05
CA GLY A 890 6.97 -16.82 -3.93
C GLY A 890 7.82 -16.41 -2.74
N GLU A 891 9.13 -16.49 -2.95
CA GLU A 891 10.18 -16.09 -2.01
C GLU A 891 10.55 -14.60 -2.13
N ALA A 892 10.04 -13.90 -3.14
CA ALA A 892 10.33 -12.49 -3.34
C ALA A 892 9.87 -11.64 -2.14
N SER A 893 10.75 -10.75 -1.68
CA SER A 893 10.56 -9.98 -0.45
C SER A 893 9.48 -8.90 -0.58
N VAL A 894 8.76 -8.63 0.51
CA VAL A 894 7.81 -7.51 0.63
C VAL A 894 8.42 -6.31 1.36
N THR A 895 9.35 -6.55 2.29
CA THR A 895 9.96 -5.49 3.11
C THR A 895 11.18 -4.86 2.45
N ASN A 896 11.84 -5.62 1.56
CA ASN A 896 13.00 -5.24 0.75
C ASN A 896 12.83 -5.78 -0.68
N PRO A 897 11.84 -5.31 -1.46
CA PRO A 897 11.65 -5.78 -2.82
C PRO A 897 12.85 -5.43 -3.70
N ALA A 898 13.11 -6.26 -4.71
CA ALA A 898 14.13 -5.95 -5.71
C ALA A 898 13.78 -4.66 -6.49
N PRO A 899 14.77 -3.96 -7.07
CA PRO A 899 14.54 -2.75 -7.84
C PRO A 899 13.45 -2.92 -8.91
N GLY A 900 12.48 -2.00 -8.94
CA GLY A 900 11.35 -2.04 -9.89
C GLY A 900 10.25 -3.08 -9.58
N VAL A 901 10.37 -3.83 -8.48
CA VAL A 901 9.36 -4.82 -8.06
C VAL A 901 8.35 -4.19 -7.10
N THR A 902 7.07 -4.30 -7.43
CA THR A 902 5.96 -3.91 -6.55
C THR A 902 5.32 -5.15 -5.91
N SER A 903 4.62 -4.97 -4.79
CA SER A 903 3.89 -6.02 -4.06
C SER A 903 2.41 -5.66 -3.93
N ASP A 904 1.56 -6.64 -3.59
CA ASP A 904 0.16 -6.37 -3.27
C ASP A 904 0.09 -5.63 -1.92
N GLU A 905 -0.56 -4.47 -1.88
CA GLU A 905 -0.88 -3.74 -0.64
C GLU A 905 -2.39 -3.76 -0.43
N ILE A 906 -2.84 -4.35 0.67
CA ILE A 906 -4.24 -4.67 0.92
C ILE A 906 -4.68 -4.10 2.26
N VAL A 907 -5.78 -3.35 2.28
CA VAL A 907 -6.53 -3.04 3.50
C VAL A 907 -7.72 -3.99 3.61
N TYR A 908 -7.69 -4.86 4.61
CA TYR A 908 -8.73 -5.85 4.88
C TYR A 908 -9.64 -5.38 6.02
N THR A 909 -10.95 -5.41 5.81
CA THR A 909 -11.94 -5.14 6.86
C THR A 909 -12.57 -6.47 7.31
N PRO A 910 -12.32 -6.96 8.54
CA PRO A 910 -12.90 -8.20 9.06
C PRO A 910 -14.38 -8.07 9.49
N PRO A 911 -15.10 -9.20 9.66
CA PRO A 911 -16.41 -9.22 10.31
C PRO A 911 -16.32 -8.72 11.78
N PRO A 912 -17.44 -8.26 12.40
CA PRO A 912 -18.81 -8.27 11.91
C PRO A 912 -19.11 -7.20 10.86
N ARG A 913 -18.11 -6.36 10.53
CA ARG A 913 -18.20 -5.35 9.48
C ARG A 913 -18.32 -6.01 8.10
N THR A 914 -18.55 -5.21 7.07
CA THR A 914 -18.48 -5.70 5.70
C THR A 914 -17.11 -6.29 5.43
N ILE A 915 -17.08 -7.57 5.09
CA ILE A 915 -15.83 -8.20 4.71
C ILE A 915 -15.43 -7.66 3.34
N LYS A 916 -14.29 -6.96 3.28
CA LYS A 916 -13.72 -6.45 2.02
C LYS A 916 -12.20 -6.38 2.08
N ALA A 917 -11.59 -6.39 0.91
CA ALA A 917 -10.16 -6.23 0.71
C ALA A 917 -9.93 -5.17 -0.38
N ASP A 918 -9.32 -4.05 0.01
CA ASP A 918 -9.04 -2.92 -0.87
C ASP A 918 -7.57 -2.93 -1.25
N TYR A 919 -7.27 -2.93 -2.55
CA TYR A 919 -5.90 -2.96 -3.06
C TYR A 919 -5.40 -1.56 -3.38
N HIS A 920 -4.30 -1.15 -2.74
CA HIS A 920 -3.61 0.12 -2.98
C HIS A 920 -2.45 -0.03 -3.98
N ALA A 921 -1.89 -1.22 -4.08
CA ALA A 921 -0.88 -1.60 -5.07
C ALA A 921 -1.06 -3.07 -5.47
N ARG A 922 -0.49 -3.43 -6.63
CA ARG A 922 -0.46 -4.81 -7.13
C ARG A 922 0.98 -5.27 -7.34
N SER A 923 1.21 -6.57 -7.14
CA SER A 923 2.49 -7.19 -7.44
C SER A 923 2.82 -7.12 -8.93
N SER A 924 4.03 -6.69 -9.27
CA SER A 924 4.53 -6.74 -10.65
C SER A 924 4.88 -8.17 -11.09
N LEU A 925 5.17 -9.06 -10.13
CA LEU A 925 5.50 -10.47 -10.38
C LEU A 925 4.26 -11.33 -10.63
N SER A 926 3.06 -10.87 -10.24
CA SER A 926 1.83 -11.64 -10.40
C SER A 926 1.25 -11.67 -11.80
N ARG A 927 1.85 -10.92 -12.74
CA ARG A 927 1.38 -10.80 -14.12
C ARG A 927 -0.11 -10.43 -14.17
N GLY A 928 -0.53 -9.53 -13.27
CA GLY A 928 -1.90 -9.03 -13.13
C GLY A 928 -2.87 -9.93 -12.38
N ARG A 929 -2.39 -11.00 -11.72
CA ARG A 929 -3.22 -11.88 -10.86
C ARG A 929 -3.15 -11.44 -9.40
N GLU A 930 -4.08 -11.92 -8.58
CA GLU A 930 -4.01 -11.70 -7.13
C GLU A 930 -2.96 -12.62 -6.51
N VAL A 931 -2.12 -12.10 -5.61
CA VAL A 931 -1.16 -12.93 -4.86
C VAL A 931 -1.89 -13.82 -3.86
N LEU A 932 -2.91 -13.25 -3.21
CA LEU A 932 -3.79 -13.92 -2.26
C LEU A 932 -5.22 -13.98 -2.80
N SER A 933 -5.84 -15.15 -2.66
CA SER A 933 -7.29 -15.26 -2.84
C SER A 933 -8.02 -14.60 -1.66
N PHE A 934 -9.25 -14.15 -1.89
CA PHE A 934 -10.07 -13.57 -0.82
C PHE A 934 -10.24 -14.47 0.41
N PRO A 935 -10.48 -15.79 0.29
CA PRO A 935 -10.51 -16.68 1.45
C PRO A 935 -9.18 -16.73 2.23
N GLU A 936 -8.04 -16.63 1.55
CA GLU A 936 -6.72 -16.57 2.21
C GLU A 936 -6.56 -15.27 3.00
N ILE A 937 -7.01 -14.14 2.44
CA ILE A 937 -7.05 -12.84 3.14
C ILE A 937 -7.91 -12.94 4.41
N GLN A 938 -9.08 -13.58 4.33
CA GLN A 938 -9.96 -13.78 5.50
C GLN A 938 -9.30 -14.64 6.58
N ARG A 939 -8.66 -15.75 6.20
CA ARG A 939 -7.92 -16.62 7.13
C ARG A 939 -6.77 -15.87 7.81
N LEU A 940 -6.03 -15.08 7.04
CA LEU A 940 -4.94 -14.24 7.57
C LEU A 940 -5.48 -13.17 8.54
N GLY A 941 -6.61 -12.54 8.22
CA GLY A 941 -7.29 -11.61 9.12
C GLY A 941 -7.70 -12.25 10.44
N CYS A 942 -8.21 -13.48 10.42
CA CYS A 942 -8.52 -14.24 11.62
C CYS A 942 -7.28 -14.57 12.47
N VAL A 943 -6.16 -14.90 11.83
CA VAL A 943 -4.89 -15.11 12.52
C VAL A 943 -4.37 -13.82 13.15
N LEU A 944 -4.49 -12.69 12.46
CA LEU A 944 -4.15 -11.36 13.01
C LEU A 944 -4.99 -11.01 14.23
N GLU A 945 -6.29 -11.23 14.18
CA GLU A 945 -7.20 -11.01 15.32
C GLU A 945 -6.78 -11.86 16.53
N ALA A 946 -6.51 -13.16 16.30
CA ALA A 946 -6.08 -14.08 17.35
C ALA A 946 -4.74 -13.68 17.97
N VAL A 947 -3.74 -13.33 17.15
CA VAL A 947 -2.43 -12.86 17.61
C VAL A 947 -2.58 -11.52 18.34
N HIS A 948 -3.36 -10.58 17.82
CA HIS A 948 -3.62 -9.30 18.48
C HIS A 948 -4.17 -9.50 19.89
N ALA A 949 -5.21 -10.31 20.03
CA ALA A 949 -5.87 -10.58 21.31
C ALA A 949 -4.96 -11.31 22.30
N HIS A 950 -4.15 -12.28 21.83
CA HIS A 950 -3.22 -13.03 22.68
C HIS A 950 -2.10 -12.16 23.25
N TYR A 951 -1.48 -11.32 22.42
CA TYR A 951 -0.32 -10.53 22.83
C TYR A 951 -0.68 -9.27 23.61
N ARG A 952 -1.90 -8.73 23.46
CA ARG A 952 -2.30 -7.47 24.11
C ARG A 952 -2.04 -7.46 25.62
N PRO A 953 -2.48 -8.46 26.41
CA PRO A 953 -2.20 -8.48 27.85
C PRO A 953 -0.71 -8.70 28.20
N LEU A 954 0.11 -9.17 27.26
CA LEU A 954 1.55 -9.39 27.47
C LEU A 954 2.37 -8.13 27.19
N VAL A 955 1.97 -7.37 26.18
CA VAL A 955 2.72 -6.21 25.65
C VAL A 955 2.19 -4.89 26.21
N ASP A 956 0.86 -4.74 26.29
CA ASP A 956 0.18 -3.55 26.83
C ASP A 956 -0.81 -3.95 27.93
N PRO A 957 -0.31 -4.44 29.08
CA PRO A 957 -1.14 -4.95 30.17
C PRO A 957 -2.06 -3.87 30.79
N LEU A 958 -1.72 -2.58 30.62
CA LEU A 958 -2.52 -1.47 31.13
C LEU A 958 -3.52 -0.95 30.10
N GLY A 959 -3.41 -1.34 28.83
CA GLY A 959 -4.28 -0.88 27.75
C GLY A 959 -4.10 0.61 27.41
N GLU A 960 -2.92 1.17 27.67
CA GLU A 960 -2.63 2.58 27.48
C GLU A 960 -2.34 2.92 26.01
N ASN A 961 -1.87 1.95 25.23
CA ASN A 961 -1.59 2.14 23.82
C ASN A 961 -2.87 2.02 22.98
N ARG A 962 -3.52 3.16 22.75
CA ARG A 962 -4.73 3.23 21.90
C ARG A 962 -4.48 2.81 20.45
N LEU A 963 -3.26 2.96 19.95
CA LEU A 963 -2.83 2.53 18.62
C LEU A 963 -2.22 1.12 18.64
N TYR A 964 -2.46 0.34 19.70
CA TYR A 964 -1.92 -1.01 19.82
C TYR A 964 -2.24 -1.85 18.58
N ALA A 965 -1.20 -2.47 18.04
CA ALA A 965 -1.27 -3.36 16.91
C ALA A 965 -0.14 -4.39 16.98
N MET A 966 -0.40 -5.56 16.42
CA MET A 966 0.59 -6.59 16.20
C MET A 966 0.93 -6.67 14.72
N GLN A 967 2.21 -6.86 14.42
CA GLN A 967 2.70 -7.23 13.11
C GLN A 967 3.05 -8.72 13.11
N ILE A 968 2.65 -9.43 12.06
CA ILE A 968 3.08 -10.81 11.81
C ILE A 968 3.81 -10.91 10.47
N GLU A 969 4.82 -11.76 10.43
CA GLU A 969 5.39 -12.25 9.16
C GLU A 969 4.79 -13.63 8.87
N TRP A 970 4.37 -13.87 7.63
CA TRP A 970 3.67 -15.09 7.25
C TRP A 970 4.12 -15.63 5.88
N LYS A 971 3.82 -16.92 5.64
CA LYS A 971 4.08 -17.64 4.39
C LYS A 971 2.90 -18.54 4.04
N LEU A 972 2.65 -18.80 2.75
CA LEU A 972 1.78 -19.87 2.27
C LEU A 972 2.63 -21.02 1.75
N MET A 973 2.58 -22.15 2.44
CA MET A 973 3.46 -23.30 2.20
C MET A 973 2.79 -24.40 1.37
N GLY A 974 3.56 -24.97 0.45
CA GLY A 974 3.19 -26.16 -0.31
C GLY A 974 2.05 -25.94 -1.31
N PRO A 975 1.65 -26.98 -2.06
CA PRO A 975 0.59 -26.90 -3.08
C PRO A 975 -0.79 -26.57 -2.49
N GLU A 976 -1.01 -26.91 -1.21
CA GLU A 976 -2.25 -26.60 -0.48
C GLU A 976 -2.29 -25.15 0.05
N ARG A 977 -1.20 -24.37 -0.11
CA ARG A 977 -1.08 -22.98 0.33
C ARG A 977 -1.46 -22.80 1.82
N ARG A 978 -0.86 -23.63 2.68
CA ARG A 978 -1.12 -23.60 4.12
C ARG A 978 -0.45 -22.39 4.77
N LEU A 979 -1.23 -21.59 5.51
CA LEU A 979 -0.74 -20.40 6.20
C LEU A 979 0.17 -20.75 7.38
N LEU A 980 1.44 -20.34 7.29
CA LEU A 980 2.45 -20.44 8.35
C LEU A 980 2.75 -19.03 8.91
N VAL A 981 2.71 -18.86 10.23
CA VAL A 981 3.16 -17.63 10.89
C VAL A 981 4.59 -17.84 11.40
N LYS A 982 5.55 -17.04 10.90
CA LYS A 982 6.98 -17.20 11.23
C LYS A 982 7.49 -16.24 12.30
N GLN A 983 6.76 -15.16 12.56
CA GLN A 983 7.11 -14.16 13.56
C GLN A 983 5.88 -13.34 13.93
N ALA A 984 5.82 -12.87 15.18
CA ALA A 984 4.88 -11.85 15.64
C ALA A 984 5.58 -10.88 16.58
N ARG A 985 5.25 -9.59 16.48
CA ARG A 985 5.79 -8.53 17.34
C ARG A 985 4.85 -7.33 17.45
N PRO A 986 5.00 -6.47 18.46
CA PRO A 986 4.28 -5.19 18.52
C PRO A 986 4.62 -4.30 17.31
N TYR A 987 3.63 -3.60 16.79
CA TYR A 987 3.82 -2.61 15.72
C TYR A 987 3.69 -1.19 16.27
N SER A 988 4.65 -0.32 15.92
CA SER A 988 4.66 1.08 16.34
C SER A 988 4.27 2.01 15.19
N PHE A 989 3.34 2.92 15.46
CA PHE A 989 2.96 4.01 14.55
C PHE A 989 3.81 5.28 14.73
N GLY A 990 4.90 5.22 15.52
CA GLY A 990 5.78 6.35 15.78
C GLY A 990 5.12 7.40 16.69
N ALA A 991 5.40 8.68 16.44
CA ALA A 991 4.91 9.82 17.23
C ALA A 991 3.45 10.21 16.92
N LEU A 992 2.68 9.35 16.25
CA LEU A 992 1.29 9.64 15.92
C LEU A 992 0.45 9.73 17.21
N GLU A 993 -0.13 10.90 17.47
CA GLU A 993 -1.07 11.05 18.58
C GLU A 993 -2.37 10.31 18.27
N ALA A 994 -2.73 9.37 19.14
CA ALA A 994 -4.04 8.75 19.11
C ALA A 994 -5.11 9.84 19.34
N PRO A 995 -6.19 9.90 18.54
CA PRO A 995 -7.29 10.81 18.82
C PRO A 995 -7.76 10.67 20.27
N GLY A 996 -8.04 11.81 20.92
CA GLY A 996 -8.49 11.85 22.32
C GLY A 996 -9.83 11.13 22.56
N ASP A 997 -10.51 10.75 21.50
CA ASP A 997 -11.91 10.35 21.44
C ASP A 997 -12.06 8.89 20.96
N CYS A 998 -12.74 8.07 21.76
CA CYS A 998 -13.00 6.66 21.53
C CYS A 998 -13.96 6.37 20.35
N ARG A 999 -14.57 7.41 19.74
CA ARG A 999 -15.59 7.27 18.68
C ARG A 999 -15.12 6.59 17.39
N GLU A 1000 -13.82 6.43 17.17
CA GLU A 1000 -13.26 5.71 16.01
C GLU A 1000 -12.39 4.48 16.37
N PHE A 1001 -12.37 4.11 17.66
CA PHE A 1001 -11.74 2.88 18.15
C PHE A 1001 -12.75 1.71 18.23
#